data_AF-I2QDW0-F1
#
_entry.id   AF-I2QDW0-F1
#
_cell.length_a   1.000
_cell.length_b   1.000
_cell.length_c   1.000
_cell.angle_alpha   90.00
_cell.angle_beta   90.00
_cell.angle_gamma   90.00
#
_symmetry.space_group_name_H-M   'P 1'
#
loop_
_entity.id
_entity.type
_entity.pdbx_description
1 polymer ?
#
loop_
_entity_poly.entity_id
_entity_poly.type
_entity_poly.pdbx_seq_one_letter_code
_entity_poly.pdbx_strand_id
1 'polypeptide(L)'
;MPSPFLSRLLAAAAPGRLDPKWALFSANSFIAAMLAIYFAFRLGLERPYWAMLTVYLTAQPFAGAVRSRAVYRFVGTLLGACAALALVPILVDQPALLSVAVTAWAGLCLYISLQDRTPRSYAFLLAGYTATTIAFSSVHVPAMVFVTALSRVEEILLGIGCATLVHTLLFPRDVTTPVLKSLCAASSDAFARTTDVLCARVDKAPNTGRWKLAADITQIEILSTHLRYDTAASKPDLRAIGAVQDQLALVLPMLLSVEDGLAALGERRSAELNHLLSELADWTRAPERSPATSDELIRKCTSFEATCCNDRSEWDRLIEAGTAARLATLIEALAAARNLSRALHSGAHPAIWSQAGLRDRHVRRRLHSDPGLAVLSVVALGVAVLGCCTVWITTAWPEGGVATQIAAIAAALYSSLDDPAPTLICSALWTLACLPIAAIYLFVIFPAITGFPMLVFSLAPTFLVIGYLQANPRHFIKALALGLGLISALDLQNKFSADFALFINSNAAAMIGLLTAFIAIRLLRSLSASGAAQRLLRHGWSDLARLAAARRPMSRARWTSIMLDRFGMVIPRLAGATTDIAVEARPLAALQIGLDLLALRQAAVHEDERSDPGLQQLLPMLSQAFRWLARGNAKLKPDDARALLAAIDNALCDTRKDTTACQQRTLALIGLRRTMFPDAHALSRKAMP
;
A
#
# COMPACT_ATOMS: atom_id res chain seq x y z
N MET A 1 -7.68 -1.71 42.20
CA MET A 1 -6.23 -1.84 41.99
C MET A 1 -6.00 -2.39 40.59
N PRO A 2 -5.50 -1.61 39.64
CA PRO A 2 -5.23 -2.10 38.29
C PRO A 2 -4.03 -3.06 38.35
N SER A 3 -4.24 -4.29 37.90
CA SER A 3 -3.18 -5.27 37.73
C SER A 3 -2.09 -4.70 36.80
N PRO A 4 -0.79 -4.94 37.09
CA PRO A 4 0.28 -4.31 36.36
C PRO A 4 0.27 -4.81 34.91
N PHE A 5 0.05 -3.89 33.99
CA PHE A 5 0.04 -4.08 32.53
C PHE A 5 1.26 -4.88 32.00
N LEU A 6 2.38 -4.87 32.74
CA LEU A 6 3.57 -5.71 32.57
C LEU A 6 3.27 -7.22 32.60
N SER A 7 2.32 -7.70 33.43
CA SER A 7 1.97 -9.12 33.48
C SER A 7 1.23 -9.59 32.23
N ARG A 8 0.44 -8.70 31.57
CA ARG A 8 -0.19 -9.01 30.28
C ARG A 8 0.81 -8.97 29.12
N LEU A 9 1.81 -8.12 29.21
CA LEU A 9 2.91 -8.03 28.23
C LEU A 9 3.84 -9.26 28.33
N LEU A 10 4.13 -9.72 29.56
CA LEU A 10 4.85 -10.96 29.83
C LEU A 10 3.99 -12.21 29.56
N ALA A 11 2.66 -12.15 29.75
CA ALA A 11 1.76 -13.25 29.39
C ALA A 11 1.60 -13.44 27.88
N ALA A 12 1.86 -12.41 27.05
CA ALA A 12 2.01 -12.59 25.60
C ALA A 12 3.28 -13.39 25.22
N ALA A 13 4.19 -13.57 26.18
CA ALA A 13 5.36 -14.44 26.12
C ALA A 13 5.20 -15.66 27.06
N ALA A 14 3.97 -16.19 27.21
CA ALA A 14 3.79 -17.49 27.85
C ALA A 14 4.67 -18.54 27.13
N PRO A 15 5.56 -19.26 27.84
CA PRO A 15 6.43 -20.26 27.26
C PRO A 15 5.57 -21.46 26.84
N GLY A 16 5.18 -21.48 25.57
CA GLY A 16 4.33 -22.53 25.01
C GLY A 16 4.29 -22.55 23.49
N ARG A 17 4.37 -21.40 22.79
CA ARG A 17 4.60 -21.32 21.34
C ARG A 17 5.29 -20.02 20.95
N LEU A 18 6.58 -19.86 21.29
CA LEU A 18 7.39 -18.81 20.67
C LEU A 18 7.48 -19.14 19.17
N ASP A 19 7.13 -18.17 18.31
CA ASP A 19 7.30 -18.38 16.87
C ASP A 19 8.81 -18.41 16.59
N PRO A 20 9.38 -19.54 16.15
CA PRO A 20 10.82 -19.64 15.88
C PRO A 20 11.25 -18.60 14.84
N LYS A 21 10.31 -18.14 14.00
CA LYS A 21 10.61 -17.14 13.00
C LYS A 21 10.89 -15.77 13.62
N TRP A 22 10.14 -15.38 14.63
CA TRP A 22 10.29 -14.09 15.31
C TRP A 22 11.49 -14.09 16.25
N ALA A 23 11.73 -15.21 16.93
CA ALA A 23 12.92 -15.39 17.76
C ALA A 23 14.22 -15.24 16.95
N LEU A 24 14.29 -15.87 15.77
CA LEU A 24 15.48 -15.77 14.91
C LEU A 24 15.70 -14.34 14.38
N PHE A 25 14.63 -13.61 14.01
CA PHE A 25 14.74 -12.21 13.61
C PHE A 25 15.30 -11.35 14.74
N SER A 26 14.81 -11.58 15.97
CA SER A 26 15.27 -10.87 17.16
C SER A 26 16.74 -11.15 17.46
N ALA A 27 17.15 -12.43 17.43
CA ALA A 27 18.53 -12.84 17.65
C ALA A 27 19.47 -12.21 16.61
N ASN A 28 19.11 -12.23 15.33
CA ASN A 28 19.91 -11.59 14.27
C ASN A 28 20.04 -10.08 14.49
N SER A 29 18.94 -9.40 14.82
CA SER A 29 18.95 -7.96 15.07
C SER A 29 19.82 -7.60 16.28
N PHE A 30 19.76 -8.41 17.34
CA PHE A 30 20.58 -8.24 18.54
C PHE A 30 22.06 -8.48 18.25
N ILE A 31 22.42 -9.57 17.57
CA ILE A 31 23.80 -9.87 17.19
C ILE A 31 24.37 -8.74 16.32
N ALA A 32 23.61 -8.26 15.33
CA ALA A 32 24.01 -7.15 14.48
C ALA A 32 24.22 -5.85 15.29
N ALA A 33 23.34 -5.56 16.24
CA ALA A 33 23.42 -4.38 17.10
C ALA A 33 24.65 -4.42 18.01
N MET A 34 24.93 -5.57 18.63
CA MET A 34 26.10 -5.73 19.49
C MET A 34 27.39 -5.68 18.70
N LEU A 35 27.44 -6.29 17.51
CA LEU A 35 28.58 -6.24 16.62
C LEU A 35 28.85 -4.81 16.13
N ALA A 36 27.80 -4.02 15.85
CA ALA A 36 27.93 -2.61 15.52
C ALA A 36 28.49 -1.78 16.68
N ILE A 37 27.98 -1.96 17.91
CA ILE A 37 28.51 -1.27 19.10
C ILE A 37 29.97 -1.67 19.36
N TYR A 38 30.29 -2.96 19.23
CA TYR A 38 31.65 -3.46 19.43
C TYR A 38 32.66 -2.74 18.53
N PHE A 39 32.36 -2.68 17.22
CA PHE A 39 33.23 -1.97 16.29
C PHE A 39 33.23 -0.46 16.53
N ALA A 40 32.10 0.14 16.89
CA ALA A 40 32.03 1.57 17.17
C ALA A 40 32.91 1.96 18.36
N PHE A 41 32.89 1.17 19.43
CA PHE A 41 33.78 1.33 20.58
C PHE A 41 35.26 1.12 20.22
N ARG A 42 35.56 0.12 19.38
CA ARG A 42 36.93 -0.16 18.93
C ARG A 42 37.52 0.92 18.03
N LEU A 43 36.68 1.52 17.18
CA LEU A 43 37.06 2.61 16.28
C LEU A 43 37.09 3.97 16.99
N GLY A 44 36.57 4.06 18.22
CA GLY A 44 36.55 5.30 18.99
C GLY A 44 35.52 6.31 18.47
N LEU A 45 34.43 5.87 17.84
CA LEU A 45 33.38 6.76 17.31
C LEU A 45 32.69 7.54 18.43
N GLU A 46 32.38 8.83 18.21
CA GLU A 46 31.86 9.71 19.27
C GLU A 46 30.52 9.24 19.87
N ARG A 47 29.57 8.77 19.04
CA ARG A 47 28.20 8.45 19.45
C ARG A 47 27.75 7.07 18.95
N PRO A 48 28.28 5.98 19.53
CA PRO A 48 28.06 4.60 19.08
C PRO A 48 26.58 4.15 19.12
N TYR A 49 25.73 4.80 19.92
CA TYR A 49 24.29 4.51 19.93
C TYR A 49 23.61 4.67 18.56
N TRP A 50 24.11 5.51 17.65
CA TRP A 50 23.55 5.66 16.29
C TRP A 50 23.76 4.44 15.42
N ALA A 51 24.87 3.73 15.61
CA ALA A 51 25.12 2.48 14.92
C ALA A 51 24.08 1.44 15.35
N MET A 52 23.82 1.33 16.66
CA MET A 52 22.78 0.45 17.22
C MET A 52 21.37 0.84 16.74
N LEU A 53 21.04 2.13 16.80
CA LEU A 53 19.75 2.66 16.35
C LEU A 53 19.50 2.34 14.87
N THR A 54 20.55 2.46 14.06
CA THR A 54 20.50 2.15 12.63
C THR A 54 20.21 0.68 12.37
N VAL A 55 20.80 -0.25 13.13
CA VAL A 55 20.51 -1.68 13.02
C VAL A 55 19.03 -1.94 13.26
N TYR A 56 18.47 -1.46 14.38
CA TYR A 56 17.05 -1.70 14.70
C TYR A 56 16.07 -1.00 13.75
N LEU A 57 16.45 0.15 13.19
CA LEU A 57 15.62 0.90 12.23
C LEU A 57 15.62 0.26 10.83
N THR A 58 16.73 -0.38 10.44
CA THR A 58 16.88 -1.07 9.15
C THR A 58 16.50 -2.54 9.20
N ALA A 59 16.42 -3.14 10.40
CA ALA A 59 16.00 -4.51 10.60
C ALA A 59 14.63 -4.75 9.96
N GLN A 60 14.58 -5.76 9.09
CA GLN A 60 13.37 -6.23 8.41
C GLN A 60 13.34 -7.76 8.45
N PRO A 61 12.15 -8.39 8.46
CA PRO A 61 12.03 -9.85 8.49
C PRO A 61 12.68 -10.56 7.31
N PHE A 62 12.89 -9.85 6.19
CA PHE A 62 13.45 -10.39 4.95
C PHE A 62 14.77 -9.72 4.58
N ALA A 63 15.74 -10.49 4.11
CA ALA A 63 17.09 -10.01 3.79
C ALA A 63 17.08 -8.98 2.65
N GLY A 64 16.30 -9.21 1.58
CA GLY A 64 16.13 -8.26 0.49
C GLY A 64 15.58 -6.90 0.94
N ALA A 65 14.67 -6.89 1.93
CA ALA A 65 14.14 -5.66 2.49
C ALA A 65 15.20 -4.88 3.28
N VAL A 66 16.01 -5.57 4.10
CA VAL A 66 17.16 -4.96 4.81
C VAL A 66 18.12 -4.31 3.82
N ARG A 67 18.52 -5.02 2.75
CA ARG A 67 19.46 -4.51 1.75
C ARG A 67 18.91 -3.29 1.00
N SER A 68 17.63 -3.32 0.61
CA SER A 68 17.01 -2.17 -0.04
C SER A 68 17.03 -0.93 0.86
N ARG A 69 16.66 -1.10 2.15
CA ARG A 69 16.70 -0.01 3.13
C ARG A 69 18.12 0.47 3.41
N ALA A 70 19.09 -0.44 3.47
CA ALA A 70 20.51 -0.12 3.66
C ALA A 70 21.04 0.84 2.58
N VAL A 71 20.82 0.52 1.30
CA VAL A 71 21.26 1.36 0.17
C VAL A 71 20.63 2.75 0.22
N TYR A 72 19.31 2.82 0.41
CA TYR A 72 18.62 4.12 0.46
C TYR A 72 18.93 4.89 1.74
N ARG A 73 19.26 4.20 2.84
CA ARG A 73 19.72 4.85 4.07
C ARG A 73 21.07 5.53 3.86
N PHE A 74 22.00 4.85 3.20
CA PHE A 74 23.30 5.41 2.86
C PHE A 74 23.16 6.66 1.98
N VAL A 75 22.41 6.57 0.88
CA VAL A 75 22.18 7.70 -0.03
C VAL A 75 21.52 8.87 0.68
N GLY A 76 20.48 8.61 1.48
CA GLY A 76 19.81 9.66 2.25
C GLY A 76 20.71 10.34 3.27
N THR A 77 21.56 9.57 3.96
CA THR A 77 22.48 10.11 4.97
C THR A 77 23.51 11.03 4.32
N LEU A 78 24.07 10.64 3.17
CA LEU A 78 25.00 11.48 2.41
C LEU A 78 24.34 12.77 1.95
N LEU A 79 23.15 12.69 1.35
CA LEU A 79 22.42 13.88 0.90
C LEU A 79 22.10 14.83 2.06
N GLY A 80 21.68 14.29 3.19
CA GLY A 80 21.40 15.07 4.39
C GLY A 80 22.66 15.72 4.98
N ALA A 81 23.78 14.99 5.05
CA ALA A 81 25.06 15.51 5.50
C ALA A 81 25.56 16.64 4.59
N CYS A 82 25.54 16.46 3.26
CA CYS A 82 25.91 17.50 2.30
C CYS A 82 25.06 18.76 2.46
N ALA A 83 23.73 18.61 2.63
CA ALA A 83 22.84 19.74 2.85
C ALA A 83 23.14 20.48 4.16
N ALA A 84 23.41 19.77 5.26
CA ALA A 84 23.80 20.38 6.52
C ALA A 84 25.15 21.13 6.41
N LEU A 85 26.14 20.56 5.72
CA LEU A 85 27.43 21.21 5.48
C LEU A 85 27.33 22.43 4.57
N ALA A 86 26.35 22.47 3.66
CA ALA A 86 26.09 23.65 2.84
C ALA A 86 25.35 24.74 3.62
N LEU A 87 24.38 24.39 4.45
CA LEU A 87 23.50 25.34 5.13
C LEU A 87 24.12 25.92 6.42
N VAL A 88 24.70 25.07 7.27
CA VAL A 88 25.13 25.50 8.63
C VAL A 88 26.22 26.57 8.57
N PRO A 89 27.36 26.39 7.86
CA PRO A 89 28.44 27.38 7.88
C PRO A 89 28.03 28.77 7.35
N ILE A 90 27.05 28.83 6.44
CA ILE A 90 26.59 30.07 5.81
C ILE A 90 25.56 30.81 6.68
N LEU A 91 24.73 30.06 7.42
CA LEU A 91 23.52 30.60 8.06
C LEU A 91 23.57 30.56 9.59
N VAL A 92 24.62 29.99 10.20
CA VAL A 92 24.67 29.79 11.66
C VAL A 92 24.60 31.10 12.46
N ASP A 93 25.11 32.19 11.91
CA ASP A 93 25.04 33.53 12.53
C ASP A 93 23.62 34.11 12.53
N GLN A 94 22.69 33.51 11.79
CA GLN A 94 21.28 33.92 11.70
C GLN A 94 20.36 32.73 12.05
N PRO A 95 20.17 32.40 13.35
CA PRO A 95 19.47 31.19 13.79
C PRO A 95 18.07 31.04 13.20
N ALA A 96 17.30 32.13 13.10
CA ALA A 96 15.97 32.11 12.50
C ALA A 96 16.00 31.72 11.02
N LEU A 97 16.97 32.23 10.26
CA LEU A 97 17.13 31.93 8.83
C LEU A 97 17.62 30.48 8.63
N LEU A 98 18.54 30.01 9.48
CA LEU A 98 18.98 28.61 9.50
C LEU A 98 17.79 27.66 9.77
N SER A 99 16.97 27.96 10.77
CA SER A 99 15.76 27.18 11.07
C SER A 99 14.81 27.10 9.87
N VAL A 100 14.57 28.21 9.17
CA VAL A 100 13.72 28.23 7.97
C VAL A 100 14.35 27.42 6.83
N ALA A 101 15.65 27.58 6.57
CA ALA A 101 16.34 26.90 5.48
C ALA A 101 16.39 25.38 5.67
N VAL A 102 16.74 24.91 6.88
CA VAL A 102 16.74 23.48 7.22
C VAL A 102 15.32 22.90 7.15
N THR A 103 14.32 23.65 7.65
CA THR A 103 12.92 23.24 7.55
C THR A 103 12.45 23.14 6.10
N ALA A 104 12.83 24.09 5.25
CA ALA A 104 12.49 24.09 3.83
C ALA A 104 13.12 22.89 3.10
N TRP A 105 14.39 22.58 3.39
CA TRP A 105 15.05 21.38 2.88
C TRP A 105 14.33 20.10 3.32
N ALA A 106 14.06 19.97 4.62
CA ALA A 106 13.34 18.81 5.16
C ALA A 106 11.93 18.68 4.56
N GLY A 107 11.23 19.80 4.34
CA GLY A 107 9.94 19.87 3.68
C GLY A 107 9.99 19.45 2.22
N LEU A 108 10.97 19.90 1.45
CA LEU A 108 11.18 19.48 0.06
C LEU A 108 11.45 17.98 -0.03
N CYS A 109 12.35 17.47 0.82
CA CYS A 109 12.65 16.04 0.92
C CYS A 109 11.41 15.22 1.27
N LEU A 110 10.61 15.69 2.24
CA LEU A 110 9.36 15.05 2.62
C LEU A 110 8.33 15.06 1.48
N TYR A 111 8.20 16.16 0.75
CA TYR A 111 7.30 16.27 -0.39
C TYR A 111 7.63 15.24 -1.48
N ILE A 112 8.91 15.14 -1.85
CA ILE A 112 9.40 14.17 -2.84
C ILE A 112 9.20 12.74 -2.33
N SER A 113 9.50 12.49 -1.05
CA SER A 113 9.31 11.19 -0.40
C SER A 113 7.85 10.73 -0.44
N LEU A 114 6.87 11.63 -0.25
CA LEU A 114 5.45 11.26 -0.26
C LEU A 114 4.90 11.04 -1.67
N GLN A 115 5.56 11.58 -2.70
CA GLN A 115 5.20 11.32 -4.09
C GLN A 115 5.72 9.99 -4.62
N ASP A 116 6.89 9.55 -4.15
CA ASP A 116 7.48 8.27 -4.54
C ASP A 116 6.97 7.14 -3.64
N ARG A 117 6.37 6.11 -4.23
CA ARG A 117 5.90 4.90 -3.51
C ARG A 117 6.87 3.72 -3.62
N THR A 118 8.01 3.91 -4.27
CA THR A 118 9.07 2.91 -4.33
C THR A 118 9.96 3.00 -3.09
N PRO A 119 10.82 1.98 -2.83
CA PRO A 119 11.79 2.04 -1.74
C PRO A 119 12.72 3.27 -1.73
N ARG A 120 12.81 4.01 -2.85
CA ARG A 120 13.59 5.25 -3.00
C ARG A 120 13.10 6.40 -2.14
N SER A 121 11.80 6.43 -1.82
CA SER A 121 11.23 7.47 -0.94
C SER A 121 11.95 7.55 0.40
N TYR A 122 12.39 6.40 0.91
CA TYR A 122 13.17 6.31 2.14
C TYR A 122 14.47 7.13 2.11
N ALA A 123 15.14 7.26 0.95
CA ALA A 123 16.34 8.08 0.83
C ALA A 123 16.04 9.57 1.01
N PHE A 124 14.97 10.07 0.39
CA PHE A 124 14.55 11.46 0.53
C PHE A 124 14.07 11.74 1.96
N LEU A 125 13.26 10.85 2.53
CA LEU A 125 12.82 10.97 3.92
C LEU A 125 14.01 11.11 4.88
N LEU A 126 15.03 10.26 4.69
CA LEU A 126 16.20 10.27 5.55
C LEU A 126 17.09 11.49 5.32
N ALA A 127 17.22 11.97 4.08
CA ALA A 127 17.98 13.18 3.77
C ALA A 127 17.46 14.40 4.53
N GLY A 128 16.14 14.55 4.63
CA GLY A 128 15.52 15.64 5.41
C GLY A 128 15.79 15.49 6.91
N TYR A 129 15.56 14.31 7.47
CA TYR A 129 15.81 14.05 8.89
C TYR A 129 17.29 14.22 9.26
N THR A 130 18.21 13.62 8.50
CA THR A 130 19.66 13.66 8.79
C THR A 130 20.19 15.09 8.72
N ALA A 131 19.78 15.88 7.72
CA ALA A 131 20.15 17.30 7.64
C ALA A 131 19.72 18.05 8.90
N THR A 132 18.48 17.80 9.35
CA THR A 132 17.90 18.42 10.53
C THR A 132 18.64 18.03 11.83
N THR A 133 18.99 16.75 11.97
CA THR A 133 19.77 16.24 13.11
C THR A 133 21.18 16.82 13.15
N ILE A 134 21.90 16.86 12.04
CA ILE A 134 23.26 17.41 11.99
C ILE A 134 23.22 18.93 12.24
N ALA A 135 22.30 19.64 11.58
CA ALA A 135 22.20 21.08 11.71
C ALA A 135 21.92 21.51 13.15
N PHE A 136 20.89 20.95 13.79
CA PHE A 136 20.52 21.36 15.16
C PHE A 136 21.45 20.85 16.25
N SER A 137 22.24 19.79 16.00
CA SER A 137 23.25 19.33 16.97
C SER A 137 24.56 20.12 16.92
N SER A 138 24.81 20.87 15.83
CA SER A 138 26.08 21.61 15.62
C SER A 138 25.97 23.11 15.91
N VAL A 139 24.79 23.62 16.29
CA VAL A 139 24.55 25.07 16.46
C VAL A 139 25.42 25.69 17.55
N HIS A 140 25.68 24.95 18.63
CA HIS A 140 26.50 25.46 19.74
C HIS A 140 28.01 25.46 19.43
N VAL A 141 28.46 24.60 18.51
CA VAL A 141 29.88 24.53 18.10
C VAL A 141 29.94 24.36 16.57
N PRO A 142 29.72 25.45 15.81
CA PRO A 142 29.57 25.37 14.34
C PRO A 142 30.82 24.85 13.63
N ALA A 143 32.01 25.10 14.20
CA ALA A 143 33.28 24.62 13.68
C ALA A 143 33.36 23.08 13.60
N MET A 144 32.59 22.37 14.44
CA MET A 144 32.59 20.90 14.49
C MET A 144 31.53 20.27 13.57
N VAL A 145 30.85 21.04 12.71
CA VAL A 145 29.78 20.50 11.86
C VAL A 145 30.30 19.45 10.87
N PHE A 146 31.51 19.62 10.35
CA PHE A 146 32.15 18.62 9.47
C PHE A 146 32.43 17.31 10.21
N VAL A 147 33.03 17.40 11.41
CA VAL A 147 33.33 16.24 12.24
C VAL A 147 32.05 15.52 12.66
N THR A 148 31.02 16.29 13.05
CA THR A 148 29.71 15.76 13.43
C THR A 148 29.02 15.07 12.25
N ALA A 149 29.11 15.65 11.05
CA ALA A 149 28.56 15.04 9.85
C ALA A 149 29.31 13.74 9.49
N LEU A 150 30.64 13.77 9.54
CA LEU A 150 31.47 12.61 9.24
C LEU A 150 31.21 11.45 10.21
N SER A 151 31.22 11.72 11.52
CA SER A 151 30.95 10.70 12.56
C SER A 151 29.57 10.06 12.36
N ARG A 152 28.55 10.86 12.01
CA ARG A 152 27.22 10.35 11.67
C ARG A 152 27.21 9.42 10.47
N VAL A 153 27.93 9.77 9.39
CA VAL A 153 28.03 8.91 8.20
C VAL A 153 28.71 7.59 8.57
N GLU A 154 29.80 7.63 9.32
CA GLU A 154 30.56 6.45 9.75
C GLU A 154 29.73 5.53 10.66
N GLU A 155 29.05 6.09 11.67
CA GLU A 155 28.19 5.36 12.61
C GLU A 155 27.03 4.65 11.87
N ILE A 156 26.39 5.37 10.94
CA ILE A 156 25.27 4.83 10.15
C ILE A 156 25.77 3.75 9.18
N LEU A 157 26.91 3.97 8.52
CA LEU A 157 27.53 2.99 7.62
C LEU A 157 27.90 1.72 8.36
N LEU A 158 28.49 1.85 9.55
CA LEU A 158 28.84 0.72 10.39
C LEU A 158 27.60 -0.07 10.78
N GLY A 159 26.54 0.60 11.25
CA GLY A 159 25.26 -0.04 11.58
C GLY A 159 24.64 -0.77 10.37
N ILE A 160 24.64 -0.14 9.20
CA ILE A 160 24.16 -0.74 7.94
C ILE A 160 24.99 -1.97 7.56
N GLY A 161 26.32 -1.86 7.63
CA GLY A 161 27.24 -2.95 7.32
C GLY A 161 27.00 -4.16 8.20
N CYS A 162 26.90 -3.95 9.52
CA CYS A 162 26.65 -5.00 10.51
C CYS A 162 25.28 -5.65 10.32
N ALA A 163 24.22 -4.85 10.12
CA ALA A 163 22.87 -5.35 9.86
C ALA A 163 22.81 -6.18 8.57
N THR A 164 23.40 -5.67 7.48
CA THR A 164 23.42 -6.36 6.19
C THR A 164 24.23 -7.65 6.26
N LEU A 165 25.38 -7.64 6.93
CA LEU A 165 26.25 -8.80 7.11
C LEU A 165 25.50 -9.92 7.84
N VAL A 166 24.94 -9.63 9.02
CA VAL A 166 24.25 -10.62 9.85
C VAL A 166 22.99 -11.15 9.17
N HIS A 167 22.14 -10.29 8.61
CA HIS A 167 20.91 -10.72 7.94
C HIS A 167 21.15 -11.41 6.59
N THR A 168 22.34 -11.30 5.99
CA THR A 168 22.70 -12.00 4.75
C THR A 168 23.44 -13.31 5.03
N LEU A 169 24.37 -13.34 5.98
CA LEU A 169 25.27 -14.49 6.19
C LEU A 169 24.79 -15.49 7.24
N LEU A 170 24.22 -15.03 8.37
CA LEU A 170 23.93 -15.94 9.48
C LEU A 170 22.64 -16.74 9.22
N PHE A 171 21.54 -16.07 8.85
CA PHE A 171 20.27 -16.73 8.53
C PHE A 171 19.44 -15.92 7.53
N PRO A 172 19.79 -15.94 6.23
CA PRO A 172 19.05 -15.22 5.21
C PRO A 172 17.63 -15.76 5.08
N ARG A 173 16.66 -14.85 5.01
CA ARG A 173 15.28 -15.16 4.66
C ARG A 173 14.93 -14.55 3.33
N ASP A 174 14.63 -15.42 2.38
CA ASP A 174 14.24 -15.02 1.05
C ASP A 174 12.78 -14.53 1.03
N VAL A 175 12.54 -13.47 0.26
CA VAL A 175 11.19 -12.92 -0.01
C VAL A 175 10.47 -13.79 -1.05
N THR A 176 11.24 -14.51 -1.87
CA THR A 176 10.76 -15.30 -3.01
C THR A 176 9.70 -16.35 -2.62
N THR A 177 9.97 -17.17 -1.61
CA THR A 177 9.04 -18.25 -1.20
C THR A 177 7.69 -17.72 -0.67
N PRO A 178 7.65 -16.72 0.23
CA PRO A 178 6.40 -16.05 0.60
C PRO A 178 5.62 -15.50 -0.59
N VAL A 179 6.29 -14.83 -1.54
CA VAL A 179 5.61 -14.24 -2.71
C VAL A 179 4.98 -15.31 -3.59
N LEU A 180 5.71 -16.38 -3.90
CA LEU A 180 5.18 -17.50 -4.69
C LEU A 180 4.02 -18.20 -3.98
N LYS A 181 4.10 -18.39 -2.66
CA LYS A 181 3.00 -18.96 -1.87
C LYS A 181 1.77 -18.05 -1.87
N SER A 182 1.95 -16.74 -1.70
CA SER A 182 0.86 -15.76 -1.76
C SER A 182 0.21 -15.70 -3.15
N LEU A 183 0.99 -15.80 -4.23
CA LEU A 183 0.47 -15.89 -5.60
C LEU A 183 -0.40 -17.14 -5.79
N CYS A 184 0.09 -18.31 -5.38
CA CYS A 184 -0.67 -19.56 -5.45
C CYS A 184 -1.95 -19.50 -4.60
N ALA A 185 -1.86 -18.95 -3.38
CA ALA A 185 -3.00 -18.78 -2.50
C ALA A 185 -4.05 -17.82 -3.10
N ALA A 186 -3.63 -16.67 -3.63
CA ALA A 186 -4.53 -15.72 -4.29
C ALA A 186 -5.20 -16.33 -5.53
N SER A 187 -4.47 -17.11 -6.31
CA SER A 187 -5.04 -17.88 -7.43
C SER A 187 -6.05 -18.91 -6.93
N SER A 188 -5.73 -19.70 -5.91
CA SER A 188 -6.65 -20.70 -5.35
C SER A 188 -7.92 -20.06 -4.81
N ASP A 189 -7.80 -18.94 -4.09
CA ASP A 189 -8.94 -18.21 -3.54
C ASP A 189 -9.80 -17.58 -4.66
N ALA A 190 -9.21 -17.21 -5.81
CA ALA A 190 -9.96 -16.76 -6.98
C ALA A 190 -10.81 -17.88 -7.59
N PHE A 191 -10.29 -19.09 -7.70
CA PHE A 191 -11.04 -20.28 -8.15
C PHE A 191 -12.16 -20.66 -7.16
N ALA A 192 -11.86 -20.66 -5.86
CA ALA A 192 -12.84 -20.95 -4.81
C ALA A 192 -14.02 -19.95 -4.86
N ARG A 193 -13.73 -18.64 -4.92
CA ARG A 193 -14.78 -17.62 -5.00
C ARG A 193 -15.58 -17.68 -6.30
N THR A 194 -14.94 -18.02 -7.41
CA THR A 194 -15.67 -18.22 -8.68
C THR A 194 -16.62 -19.40 -8.55
N THR A 195 -16.18 -20.49 -7.92
CA THR A 195 -17.04 -21.64 -7.63
C THR A 195 -18.24 -21.23 -6.77
N ASP A 196 -18.03 -20.43 -5.73
CA ASP A 196 -19.10 -19.96 -4.85
C ASP A 196 -20.16 -19.17 -5.63
N VAL A 197 -19.75 -18.24 -6.50
CA VAL A 197 -20.67 -17.45 -7.33
C VAL A 197 -21.41 -18.31 -8.35
N LEU A 198 -20.74 -19.28 -8.98
CA LEU A 198 -21.37 -20.19 -9.95
C LEU A 198 -22.36 -21.16 -9.28
N CYS A 199 -22.08 -21.58 -8.04
CA CYS A 199 -22.91 -22.51 -7.28
C CYS A 199 -24.02 -21.82 -6.46
N ALA A 200 -23.88 -20.51 -6.19
CA ALA A 200 -24.83 -19.78 -5.36
C ALA A 200 -26.24 -19.79 -5.99
N ARG A 201 -27.14 -20.56 -5.38
CA ARG A 201 -28.59 -20.40 -5.57
C ARG A 201 -29.07 -19.32 -4.61
N VAL A 202 -29.12 -18.07 -5.08
CA VAL A 202 -29.90 -16.90 -4.60
C VAL A 202 -29.89 -16.55 -3.09
N ASP A 203 -29.28 -17.32 -2.17
CA ASP A 203 -29.36 -17.05 -0.74
C ASP A 203 -28.07 -16.54 -0.09
N LYS A 204 -28.28 -15.47 0.68
CA LYS A 204 -27.36 -14.56 1.38
C LYS A 204 -26.19 -15.27 2.08
N ALA A 205 -24.98 -15.16 1.51
CA ALA A 205 -23.73 -15.32 2.27
C ALA A 205 -23.03 -13.95 2.45
N PRO A 206 -22.46 -13.66 3.64
CA PRO A 206 -21.84 -12.37 3.92
C PRO A 206 -20.61 -12.11 3.06
N ASN A 207 -20.56 -10.87 2.57
CA ASN A 207 -19.79 -10.40 1.43
C ASN A 207 -18.29 -10.12 1.71
N THR A 208 -17.75 -10.65 2.81
CA THR A 208 -16.44 -10.25 3.35
C THR A 208 -15.24 -10.81 2.56
N GLY A 209 -15.46 -11.83 1.73
CA GLY A 209 -14.41 -12.49 0.96
C GLY A 209 -13.94 -11.76 -0.30
N ARG A 210 -14.72 -10.81 -0.86
CA ARG A 210 -14.40 -10.10 -2.13
C ARG A 210 -13.18 -9.19 -1.99
N TRP A 211 -13.08 -8.57 -0.83
CA TRP A 211 -12.02 -7.64 -0.46
C TRP A 211 -10.68 -8.31 -0.18
N LYS A 212 -10.72 -9.58 0.21
CA LYS A 212 -9.52 -10.38 0.46
C LYS A 212 -8.67 -10.53 -0.81
N LEU A 213 -9.27 -10.79 -1.99
CA LEU A 213 -8.51 -10.90 -3.25
C LEU A 213 -7.76 -9.61 -3.59
N ALA A 214 -8.43 -8.46 -3.46
CA ALA A 214 -7.83 -7.15 -3.71
C ALA A 214 -6.69 -6.87 -2.71
N ALA A 215 -6.90 -7.19 -1.43
CA ALA A 215 -5.87 -7.08 -0.40
C ALA A 215 -4.66 -7.98 -0.71
N ASP A 216 -4.89 -9.23 -1.10
CA ASP A 216 -3.83 -10.18 -1.46
C ASP A 216 -3.01 -9.68 -2.66
N ILE A 217 -3.66 -9.16 -3.71
CA ILE A 217 -2.99 -8.60 -4.90
C ILE A 217 -2.06 -7.44 -4.50
N THR A 218 -2.55 -6.53 -3.66
CA THR A 218 -1.74 -5.39 -3.19
C THR A 218 -0.61 -5.80 -2.25
N GLN A 219 -0.82 -6.80 -1.39
CA GLN A 219 0.24 -7.33 -0.54
C GLN A 219 1.35 -8.00 -1.37
N ILE A 220 1.00 -8.75 -2.42
CA ILE A 220 1.97 -9.33 -3.36
C ILE A 220 2.76 -8.21 -4.04
N GLU A 221 2.12 -7.11 -4.43
CA GLU A 221 2.79 -5.97 -5.05
C GLU A 221 3.84 -5.36 -4.10
N ILE A 222 3.46 -5.10 -2.84
CA ILE A 222 4.38 -4.58 -1.81
C ILE A 222 5.59 -5.51 -1.65
N LEU A 223 5.37 -6.81 -1.48
CA LEU A 223 6.45 -7.79 -1.32
C LEU A 223 7.34 -7.87 -2.59
N SER A 224 6.74 -7.76 -3.78
CA SER A 224 7.47 -7.81 -5.05
C SER A 224 8.45 -6.66 -5.27
N THR A 225 8.24 -5.51 -4.61
CA THR A 225 9.19 -4.40 -4.70
C THR A 225 10.57 -4.74 -4.09
N HIS A 226 10.60 -5.64 -3.11
CA HIS A 226 11.82 -6.06 -2.42
C HIS A 226 12.54 -7.22 -3.09
N LEU A 227 11.87 -7.95 -4.00
CA LEU A 227 12.42 -9.09 -4.74
C LEU A 227 13.67 -8.74 -5.57
N ARG A 228 13.78 -7.49 -6.06
CA ARG A 228 14.99 -7.00 -6.76
C ARG A 228 16.26 -7.15 -5.94
N TYR A 229 16.14 -7.00 -4.62
CA TYR A 229 17.25 -6.98 -3.68
C TYR A 229 17.47 -8.34 -3.00
N ASP A 230 16.66 -9.35 -3.32
CA ASP A 230 16.69 -10.68 -2.68
C ASP A 230 17.99 -11.45 -2.95
N THR A 231 18.30 -12.42 -2.08
CA THR A 231 19.50 -13.27 -2.13
C THR A 231 19.30 -14.60 -2.83
N ALA A 232 18.05 -14.97 -3.11
CA ALA A 232 17.72 -16.24 -3.74
C ALA A 232 18.48 -16.46 -5.07
N ALA A 233 19.03 -17.67 -5.24
CA ALA A 233 19.82 -18.07 -6.41
C ALA A 233 19.02 -18.01 -7.71
N SER A 234 17.72 -18.35 -7.66
CA SER A 234 16.78 -18.24 -8.77
C SER A 234 15.73 -17.20 -8.45
N LYS A 235 15.77 -16.07 -9.16
CA LYS A 235 14.80 -14.97 -8.98
C LYS A 235 13.68 -15.10 -10.01
N PRO A 236 12.40 -15.12 -9.59
CA PRO A 236 11.31 -15.06 -10.54
C PRO A 236 11.33 -13.72 -11.28
N ASP A 237 11.02 -13.72 -12.57
CA ASP A 237 10.91 -12.49 -13.34
C ASP A 237 9.82 -11.57 -12.72
N LEU A 238 10.15 -10.31 -12.46
CA LEU A 238 9.18 -9.36 -11.93
C LEU A 238 8.07 -9.06 -12.92
N ARG A 239 8.36 -9.17 -14.22
CA ARG A 239 7.34 -9.03 -15.27
C ARG A 239 6.34 -10.17 -15.21
N ALA A 240 6.82 -11.36 -14.90
CA ALA A 240 6.00 -12.54 -14.73
C ALA A 240 5.03 -12.43 -13.55
N ILE A 241 5.53 -11.96 -12.41
CA ILE A 241 4.69 -11.68 -11.24
C ILE A 241 3.64 -10.62 -11.59
N GLY A 242 4.04 -9.53 -12.26
CA GLY A 242 3.13 -8.49 -12.72
C GLY A 242 2.03 -9.03 -13.65
N ALA A 243 2.38 -9.96 -14.55
CA ALA A 243 1.42 -10.59 -15.44
C ALA A 243 0.37 -11.43 -14.69
N VAL A 244 0.79 -12.24 -13.69
CA VAL A 244 -0.17 -12.98 -12.84
C VAL A 244 -1.08 -12.00 -12.09
N GLN A 245 -0.52 -10.94 -11.53
CA GLN A 245 -1.30 -9.94 -10.83
C GLN A 245 -2.31 -9.24 -11.77
N ASP A 246 -1.95 -8.96 -13.02
CA ASP A 246 -2.84 -8.37 -14.02
C ASP A 246 -4.01 -9.30 -14.39
N GLN A 247 -3.81 -10.63 -14.34
CA GLN A 247 -4.89 -11.61 -14.54
C GLN A 247 -5.78 -11.72 -13.30
N LEU A 248 -5.21 -11.85 -12.10
CA LEU A 248 -5.97 -11.87 -10.84
C LEU A 248 -6.77 -10.57 -10.64
N ALA A 249 -6.20 -9.46 -11.09
CA ALA A 249 -6.84 -8.15 -11.18
C ALA A 249 -8.12 -8.15 -12.01
N LEU A 250 -8.14 -8.87 -13.13
CA LEU A 250 -9.30 -8.98 -14.02
C LEU A 250 -10.39 -9.90 -13.47
N VAL A 251 -10.03 -10.90 -12.65
CA VAL A 251 -11.00 -11.83 -12.05
C VAL A 251 -12.05 -11.09 -11.24
N LEU A 252 -11.65 -10.14 -10.38
CA LEU A 252 -12.57 -9.44 -9.48
C LEU A 252 -13.73 -8.71 -10.22
N PRO A 253 -13.47 -7.80 -11.20
CA PRO A 253 -14.55 -7.14 -11.92
C PRO A 253 -15.42 -8.11 -12.73
N MET A 254 -14.82 -9.13 -13.35
CA MET A 254 -15.57 -10.09 -14.14
C MET A 254 -16.48 -10.94 -13.26
N LEU A 255 -16.00 -11.37 -12.10
CA LEU A 255 -16.78 -12.12 -11.12
C LEU A 255 -18.00 -11.32 -10.64
N LEU A 256 -17.82 -10.03 -10.32
CA LEU A 256 -18.93 -9.15 -9.93
C LEU A 256 -19.95 -9.00 -11.06
N SER A 257 -19.46 -8.85 -12.29
CA SER A 257 -20.34 -8.65 -13.44
C SER A 257 -21.14 -9.90 -13.81
N VAL A 258 -20.55 -11.08 -13.60
CA VAL A 258 -21.24 -12.38 -13.69
C VAL A 258 -22.27 -12.51 -12.56
N GLU A 259 -21.89 -12.19 -11.33
CA GLU A 259 -22.80 -12.23 -10.18
C GLU A 259 -24.03 -11.34 -10.40
N ASP A 260 -23.83 -10.09 -10.84
CA ASP A 260 -24.91 -9.20 -11.22
C ASP A 260 -25.75 -9.84 -12.32
N GLY A 261 -25.11 -10.35 -13.38
CA GLY A 261 -25.68 -11.22 -14.43
C GLY A 261 -26.72 -12.20 -13.90
N LEU A 262 -26.25 -13.10 -13.05
CA LEU A 262 -27.00 -14.19 -12.44
C LEU A 262 -28.10 -13.71 -11.48
N ALA A 263 -27.82 -12.67 -10.68
CA ALA A 263 -28.78 -12.10 -9.74
C ALA A 263 -29.99 -11.49 -10.45
N ALA A 264 -29.79 -10.80 -11.58
CA ALA A 264 -30.92 -10.28 -12.34
C ALA A 264 -31.74 -11.40 -12.99
N LEU A 265 -31.10 -12.42 -13.54
CA LEU A 265 -31.82 -13.54 -14.16
C LEU A 265 -32.61 -14.33 -13.11
N GLY A 266 -32.05 -14.52 -11.91
CA GLY A 266 -32.71 -15.24 -10.82
C GLY A 266 -33.13 -16.65 -11.24
N GLU A 267 -34.41 -16.98 -11.09
CA GLU A 267 -34.97 -18.26 -11.55
C GLU A 267 -35.24 -18.30 -13.06
N ARG A 268 -35.19 -17.16 -13.75
CA ARG A 268 -35.52 -17.06 -15.17
C ARG A 268 -34.43 -17.59 -16.08
N ARG A 269 -33.33 -18.15 -15.56
CA ARG A 269 -32.18 -18.66 -16.31
C ARG A 269 -32.57 -19.82 -17.24
N SER A 270 -32.02 -19.84 -18.45
CA SER A 270 -32.14 -20.98 -19.38
C SER A 270 -31.53 -22.26 -18.80
N ALA A 271 -32.04 -23.42 -19.26
CA ALA A 271 -31.47 -24.72 -18.94
C ALA A 271 -30.03 -24.83 -19.49
N GLU A 272 -29.78 -24.27 -20.67
CA GLU A 272 -28.47 -24.20 -21.30
C GLU A 272 -27.47 -23.40 -20.46
N LEU A 273 -27.86 -22.23 -19.94
CA LEU A 273 -27.00 -21.45 -19.05
C LEU A 273 -26.74 -22.20 -17.74
N ASN A 274 -27.75 -22.84 -17.15
CA ASN A 274 -27.57 -23.62 -15.93
C ASN A 274 -26.62 -24.81 -16.14
N HIS A 275 -26.69 -25.49 -17.29
CA HIS A 275 -25.76 -26.55 -17.67
C HIS A 275 -24.33 -26.00 -17.81
N LEU A 276 -24.16 -24.89 -18.51
CA LEU A 276 -22.85 -24.22 -18.66
C LEU A 276 -22.28 -23.80 -17.29
N LEU A 277 -23.08 -23.23 -16.41
CA LEU A 277 -22.66 -22.86 -15.05
C LEU A 277 -22.20 -24.09 -14.25
N SER A 278 -22.88 -25.24 -14.38
CA SER A 278 -22.48 -26.48 -13.70
C SER A 278 -21.15 -27.04 -14.23
N GLU A 279 -20.95 -27.08 -15.55
CA GLU A 279 -19.67 -27.50 -16.14
C GLU A 279 -18.52 -26.59 -15.69
N LEU A 280 -18.76 -25.28 -15.65
CA LEU A 280 -17.78 -24.30 -15.17
C LEU A 280 -17.48 -24.46 -13.68
N ALA A 281 -18.49 -24.71 -12.85
CA ALA A 281 -18.31 -24.93 -11.42
C ALA A 281 -17.46 -26.18 -11.16
N ASP A 282 -17.65 -27.24 -11.94
CA ASP A 282 -16.83 -28.46 -11.83
C ASP A 282 -15.40 -28.22 -12.29
N TRP A 283 -15.20 -27.45 -13.36
CA TRP A 283 -13.87 -26.98 -13.77
C TRP A 283 -13.20 -26.13 -12.70
N THR A 284 -13.90 -25.18 -12.07
CA THR A 284 -13.28 -24.32 -11.05
C THR A 284 -12.95 -25.05 -9.76
N ARG A 285 -13.73 -26.08 -9.37
CA ARG A 285 -13.42 -26.94 -8.22
C ARG A 285 -12.16 -27.78 -8.42
N ALA A 286 -12.01 -28.37 -9.61
CA ALA A 286 -10.93 -29.30 -9.88
C ALA A 286 -10.36 -29.12 -11.31
N PRO A 287 -9.66 -28.01 -11.58
CA PRO A 287 -9.24 -27.64 -12.94
C PRO A 287 -8.12 -28.54 -13.51
N GLU A 288 -7.58 -29.49 -12.74
CA GLU A 288 -6.63 -30.52 -13.21
C GLU A 288 -7.31 -31.86 -13.53
N ARG A 289 -8.50 -32.10 -12.97
CA ARG A 289 -9.26 -33.34 -13.13
C ARG A 289 -10.48 -33.17 -14.03
N SER A 290 -10.82 -31.92 -14.36
CA SER A 290 -11.94 -31.62 -15.25
C SER A 290 -11.63 -32.12 -16.67
N PRO A 291 -12.58 -32.81 -17.33
CA PRO A 291 -12.42 -33.28 -18.70
C PRO A 291 -12.45 -32.13 -19.72
N ALA A 292 -13.04 -30.98 -19.37
CA ALA A 292 -13.14 -29.82 -20.24
C ALA A 292 -11.89 -28.94 -20.15
N THR A 293 -11.34 -28.56 -21.30
CA THR A 293 -10.23 -27.60 -21.39
C THR A 293 -10.74 -26.16 -21.26
N SER A 294 -9.89 -25.23 -20.79
CA SER A 294 -10.26 -23.81 -20.73
C SER A 294 -10.74 -23.27 -22.07
N ASP A 295 -10.09 -23.69 -23.16
CA ASP A 295 -10.38 -23.20 -24.52
C ASP A 295 -11.70 -23.76 -25.07
N GLU A 296 -12.10 -24.95 -24.62
CA GLU A 296 -13.42 -25.51 -24.91
C GLU A 296 -14.53 -24.73 -24.18
N LEU A 297 -14.34 -24.46 -22.89
CA LEU A 297 -15.30 -23.71 -22.08
C LEU A 297 -15.45 -22.27 -22.59
N ILE A 298 -14.35 -21.61 -22.97
CA ILE A 298 -14.37 -20.30 -23.61
C ILE A 298 -15.17 -20.35 -24.92
N ARG A 299 -14.94 -21.37 -25.77
CA ARG A 299 -15.70 -21.53 -27.02
C ARG A 299 -17.20 -21.68 -26.76
N LYS A 300 -17.60 -22.55 -25.81
CA LYS A 300 -19.01 -22.74 -25.42
C LYS A 300 -19.66 -21.43 -24.96
N CYS A 301 -18.93 -20.63 -24.17
CA CYS A 301 -19.41 -19.31 -23.72
C CYS A 301 -19.58 -18.33 -24.89
N THR A 302 -18.61 -18.27 -25.82
CA THR A 302 -18.67 -17.36 -26.98
C THR A 302 -19.74 -17.77 -27.99
N SER A 303 -20.03 -19.07 -28.14
CA SER A 303 -21.06 -19.57 -29.05
C SER A 303 -22.48 -19.54 -28.45
N PHE A 304 -22.62 -19.20 -27.16
CA PHE A 304 -23.90 -19.23 -26.46
C PHE A 304 -24.97 -18.33 -27.11
N GLU A 305 -24.56 -17.22 -27.72
CA GLU A 305 -25.46 -16.28 -28.42
C GLU A 305 -26.18 -16.89 -29.63
N ALA A 306 -25.59 -17.90 -30.29
CA ALA A 306 -26.12 -18.46 -31.53
C ALA A 306 -27.30 -19.42 -31.32
N THR A 307 -27.52 -19.90 -30.10
CA THR A 307 -28.37 -21.07 -29.83
C THR A 307 -29.75 -20.73 -29.25
N CYS A 308 -30.03 -19.47 -28.88
CA CYS A 308 -31.26 -19.12 -28.16
C CYS A 308 -32.54 -19.15 -29.03
N CYS A 309 -33.40 -20.14 -28.80
CA CYS A 309 -34.74 -20.32 -29.38
C CYS A 309 -35.80 -19.29 -28.92
N ASN A 310 -36.92 -19.25 -29.65
CA ASN A 310 -37.84 -18.12 -29.88
C ASN A 310 -38.83 -17.70 -28.77
N ASP A 311 -38.78 -18.23 -27.54
CA ASP A 311 -39.90 -18.08 -26.58
C ASP A 311 -39.59 -17.27 -25.29
N ARG A 312 -38.47 -16.51 -25.27
CA ARG A 312 -38.05 -15.70 -24.11
C ARG A 312 -37.94 -14.21 -24.42
N SER A 313 -38.14 -13.39 -23.38
CA SER A 313 -38.00 -11.94 -23.49
C SER A 313 -36.63 -11.58 -24.10
N GLU A 314 -36.62 -10.64 -25.06
CA GLU A 314 -35.38 -10.22 -25.72
C GLU A 314 -34.35 -9.71 -24.71
N TRP A 315 -34.80 -9.04 -23.65
CA TRP A 315 -33.97 -8.53 -22.57
C TRP A 315 -33.26 -9.64 -21.79
N ASP A 316 -33.95 -10.74 -21.47
CA ASP A 316 -33.34 -11.86 -20.74
C ASP A 316 -32.30 -12.58 -21.60
N ARG A 317 -32.55 -12.73 -22.91
CA ARG A 317 -31.57 -13.28 -23.85
C ARG A 317 -30.30 -12.42 -23.91
N LEU A 318 -30.45 -11.10 -23.94
CA LEU A 318 -29.32 -10.16 -23.93
C LEU A 318 -28.51 -10.22 -22.62
N ILE A 319 -29.18 -10.39 -21.48
CA ILE A 319 -28.49 -10.55 -20.19
C ILE A 319 -27.73 -11.89 -20.14
N GLU A 320 -28.31 -12.98 -20.64
CA GLU A 320 -27.63 -14.28 -20.69
C GLU A 320 -26.42 -14.25 -21.60
N ALA A 321 -26.56 -13.70 -22.80
CA ALA A 321 -25.46 -13.48 -23.75
C ALA A 321 -24.31 -12.69 -23.10
N GLY A 322 -24.62 -11.56 -22.44
CA GLY A 322 -23.61 -10.77 -21.76
C GLY A 322 -22.97 -11.46 -20.57
N THR A 323 -23.74 -12.26 -19.83
CA THR A 323 -23.21 -13.07 -18.72
C THR A 323 -22.26 -14.15 -19.25
N ALA A 324 -22.61 -14.83 -20.34
CA ALA A 324 -21.76 -15.83 -21.01
C ALA A 324 -20.46 -15.21 -21.54
N ALA A 325 -20.51 -14.05 -22.18
CA ALA A 325 -19.31 -13.35 -22.66
C ALA A 325 -18.37 -12.94 -21.51
N ARG A 326 -18.93 -12.52 -20.37
CA ARG A 326 -18.16 -12.21 -19.15
C ARG A 326 -17.56 -13.45 -18.50
N LEU A 327 -18.29 -14.58 -18.51
CA LEU A 327 -17.77 -15.88 -18.10
C LEU A 327 -16.56 -16.30 -18.97
N ALA A 328 -16.62 -16.11 -20.30
CA ALA A 328 -15.49 -16.39 -21.18
C ALA A 328 -14.22 -15.63 -20.75
N THR A 329 -14.37 -14.31 -20.50
CA THR A 329 -13.26 -13.45 -20.06
C THR A 329 -12.75 -13.83 -18.66
N LEU A 330 -13.64 -14.25 -17.77
CA LEU A 330 -13.30 -14.72 -16.43
C LEU A 330 -12.49 -16.02 -16.48
N ILE A 331 -12.90 -16.98 -17.33
CA ILE A 331 -12.20 -18.26 -17.52
C ILE A 331 -10.81 -18.02 -18.10
N GLU A 332 -10.69 -17.14 -19.10
CA GLU A 332 -9.40 -16.76 -19.68
C GLU A 332 -8.45 -16.20 -18.60
N ALA A 333 -8.94 -15.28 -17.77
CA ALA A 333 -8.15 -14.70 -16.68
C ALA A 333 -7.75 -15.73 -15.62
N LEU A 334 -8.66 -16.61 -15.20
CA LEU A 334 -8.38 -17.68 -14.22
C LEU A 334 -7.36 -18.70 -14.76
N ALA A 335 -7.54 -19.14 -16.00
CA ALA A 335 -6.63 -20.08 -16.66
C ALA A 335 -5.23 -19.47 -16.84
N ALA A 336 -5.16 -18.21 -17.29
CA ALA A 336 -3.90 -17.48 -17.44
C ALA A 336 -3.19 -17.29 -16.10
N ALA A 337 -3.90 -16.85 -15.05
CA ALA A 337 -3.33 -16.70 -13.71
C ALA A 337 -2.75 -18.02 -13.18
N ARG A 338 -3.49 -19.13 -13.34
CA ARG A 338 -3.05 -20.47 -12.90
C ARG A 338 -1.82 -20.96 -13.67
N ASN A 339 -1.84 -20.82 -15.00
CA ASN A 339 -0.74 -21.30 -15.85
C ASN A 339 0.54 -20.50 -15.61
N LEU A 340 0.44 -19.18 -15.50
CA LEU A 340 1.58 -18.31 -15.18
C LEU A 340 2.11 -18.56 -13.76
N SER A 341 1.23 -18.76 -12.77
CA SER A 341 1.64 -19.09 -11.39
C SER A 341 2.36 -20.43 -11.31
N ARG A 342 1.91 -21.45 -12.04
CA ARG A 342 2.58 -22.77 -12.11
C ARG A 342 3.92 -22.68 -12.82
N ALA A 343 3.99 -21.94 -13.94
CA ALA A 343 5.25 -21.71 -14.66
C ALA A 343 6.30 -21.06 -13.74
N LEU A 344 5.90 -20.03 -12.97
CA LEU A 344 6.75 -19.38 -11.97
C LEU A 344 7.23 -20.34 -10.88
N HIS A 345 6.38 -21.26 -10.41
CA HIS A 345 6.75 -22.24 -9.38
C HIS A 345 7.70 -23.32 -9.91
N SER A 346 7.51 -23.74 -11.16
CA SER A 346 8.35 -24.76 -11.83
C SER A 346 9.71 -24.22 -12.33
N GLY A 347 9.95 -22.90 -12.28
CA GLY A 347 11.17 -22.28 -12.79
C GLY A 347 11.28 -22.24 -14.32
N ALA A 348 10.19 -22.51 -15.05
CA ALA A 348 10.19 -22.53 -16.51
C ALA A 348 10.21 -21.10 -17.11
N HIS A 349 11.32 -20.71 -17.74
CA HIS A 349 11.49 -19.49 -18.55
C HIS A 349 12.21 -19.86 -19.86
N PRO A 350 12.10 -19.16 -21.03
CA PRO A 350 11.38 -17.96 -21.46
C PRO A 350 10.24 -18.20 -22.49
N ALA A 351 10.02 -19.43 -22.97
CA ALA A 351 9.13 -19.74 -24.10
C ALA A 351 7.64 -19.44 -23.85
N ILE A 352 7.16 -19.69 -22.63
CA ILE A 352 5.77 -19.39 -22.20
C ILE A 352 5.52 -17.86 -22.22
N TRP A 353 6.56 -17.06 -21.94
CA TRP A 353 6.49 -15.61 -21.82
C TRP A 353 6.40 -14.91 -23.17
N SER A 354 7.05 -15.47 -24.20
CA SER A 354 6.91 -15.05 -25.60
C SER A 354 5.54 -15.43 -26.18
N GLN A 355 5.01 -16.61 -25.85
CA GLN A 355 3.69 -17.06 -26.33
C GLN A 355 2.53 -16.27 -25.70
N ALA A 356 2.68 -15.82 -24.45
CA ALA A 356 1.66 -15.02 -23.76
C ALA A 356 1.64 -13.52 -24.15
N GLY A 357 2.46 -13.08 -25.12
CA GLY A 357 2.50 -11.68 -25.56
C GLY A 357 2.98 -10.69 -24.49
N LEU A 358 3.76 -11.16 -23.51
CA LEU A 358 4.10 -10.42 -22.29
C LEU A 358 5.27 -9.44 -22.46
N ARG A 359 5.95 -9.42 -23.63
CA ARG A 359 7.09 -8.51 -23.88
C ARG A 359 6.69 -7.03 -23.89
N ASP A 360 5.48 -6.68 -24.35
CA ASP A 360 5.00 -5.30 -24.47
C ASP A 360 4.00 -4.86 -23.39
N ARG A 361 3.53 -5.79 -22.55
CA ARG A 361 2.40 -5.54 -21.63
C ARG A 361 2.77 -4.97 -20.27
N HIS A 362 4.05 -4.80 -19.95
CA HIS A 362 4.46 -4.28 -18.65
C HIS A 362 4.26 -2.76 -18.55
N VAL A 363 3.02 -2.33 -18.36
CA VAL A 363 2.71 -0.95 -17.98
C VAL A 363 3.23 -0.78 -16.55
N ARG A 364 4.30 0.01 -16.41
CA ARG A 364 4.83 0.45 -15.12
C ARG A 364 3.65 1.04 -14.32
N ARG A 365 3.14 0.30 -13.33
CA ARG A 365 1.97 0.70 -12.54
C ARG A 365 2.28 2.05 -11.90
N ARG A 366 1.57 3.10 -12.34
CA ARG A 366 1.67 4.41 -11.69
C ARG A 366 0.74 4.37 -10.49
N LEU A 367 1.32 4.16 -9.31
CA LEU A 367 0.59 4.27 -8.06
C LEU A 367 0.04 5.70 -7.93
N HIS A 368 -1.17 5.84 -7.41
CA HIS A 368 -1.76 7.15 -7.19
C HIS A 368 -1.00 7.90 -6.07
N SER A 369 -0.53 9.11 -6.38
CA SER A 369 0.06 10.04 -5.40
C SER A 369 -0.94 11.16 -5.10
N ASP A 370 -1.16 11.46 -3.83
CA ASP A 370 -2.01 12.59 -3.39
C ASP A 370 -1.10 13.81 -3.06
N PRO A 371 -0.92 14.75 -4.00
CA PRO A 371 -0.07 15.91 -3.78
C PRO A 371 -0.64 16.84 -2.70
N GLY A 372 -1.96 16.85 -2.48
CA GLY A 372 -2.60 17.68 -1.46
C GLY A 372 -2.24 17.21 -0.05
N LEU A 373 -2.27 15.90 0.18
CA LEU A 373 -1.84 15.31 1.44
C LEU A 373 -0.33 15.53 1.67
N ALA A 374 0.49 15.47 0.62
CA ALA A 374 1.91 15.74 0.72
C ALA A 374 2.20 17.19 1.15
N VAL A 375 1.51 18.18 0.56
CA VAL A 375 1.65 19.59 0.97
C VAL A 375 1.23 19.78 2.43
N LEU A 376 0.10 19.21 2.86
CA LEU A 376 -0.34 19.30 4.26
C LEU A 376 0.68 18.70 5.23
N SER A 377 1.31 17.56 4.88
CA SER A 377 2.38 16.96 5.69
C SER A 377 3.61 17.87 5.78
N VAL A 378 3.99 18.56 4.71
CA VAL A 378 5.10 19.52 4.71
C VAL A 378 4.80 20.74 5.55
N VAL A 379 3.58 21.28 5.47
CA VAL A 379 3.15 22.40 6.31
C VAL A 379 3.13 21.97 7.78
N ALA A 380 2.66 20.76 8.10
CA ALA A 380 2.68 20.23 9.47
C ALA A 380 4.10 20.05 10.01
N LEU A 381 5.02 19.52 9.20
CA LEU A 381 6.44 19.47 9.53
C LEU A 381 6.98 20.88 9.82
N GLY A 382 6.68 21.84 8.95
CA GLY A 382 7.12 23.23 9.10
C GLY A 382 6.63 23.89 10.38
N VAL A 383 5.34 23.76 10.68
CA VAL A 383 4.73 24.29 11.92
C VAL A 383 5.36 23.65 13.15
N ALA A 384 5.58 22.33 13.14
CA ALA A 384 6.18 21.64 14.29
C ALA A 384 7.63 22.07 14.52
N VAL A 385 8.45 22.07 13.46
CA VAL A 385 9.88 22.38 13.56
C VAL A 385 10.10 23.85 13.88
N LEU A 386 9.48 24.79 13.14
CA LEU A 386 9.64 26.22 13.39
C LEU A 386 9.04 26.63 14.74
N GLY A 387 7.95 25.99 15.17
CA GLY A 387 7.39 26.19 16.51
C GLY A 387 8.39 25.82 17.61
N CYS A 388 9.00 24.63 17.51
CA CYS A 388 10.07 24.21 18.43
C CYS A 388 11.29 25.15 18.37
N CYS A 389 11.74 25.55 17.17
CA CYS A 389 12.84 26.50 17.04
C CYS A 389 12.53 27.85 17.69
N THR A 390 11.31 28.37 17.53
CA THR A 390 10.91 29.66 18.10
C THR A 390 10.94 29.62 19.62
N VAL A 391 10.43 28.54 20.23
CA VAL A 391 10.51 28.34 21.68
C VAL A 391 11.96 28.20 22.12
N TRP A 392 12.76 27.41 21.39
CA TRP A 392 14.17 27.20 21.72
C TRP A 392 14.97 28.51 21.70
N ILE A 393 14.83 29.32 20.65
CA ILE A 393 15.53 30.60 20.48
C ILE A 393 15.11 31.60 21.56
N THR A 394 13.82 31.68 21.90
CA THR A 394 13.32 32.65 22.88
C THR A 394 13.65 32.29 24.32
N THR A 395 13.65 30.99 24.65
CA THR A 395 13.92 30.51 26.01
C THR A 395 15.38 30.18 26.28
N ALA A 396 16.23 30.17 25.23
CA ALA A 396 17.60 29.66 25.27
C ALA A 396 17.71 28.27 25.93
N TRP A 397 16.66 27.44 25.77
CA TRP A 397 16.57 26.14 26.42
C TRP A 397 17.70 25.20 25.94
N PRO A 398 18.56 24.66 26.83
CA PRO A 398 19.74 23.90 26.41
C PRO A 398 19.44 22.72 25.47
N GLU A 399 18.35 21.99 25.75
CA GLU A 399 17.97 20.79 24.99
C GLU A 399 16.91 21.06 23.90
N GLY A 400 16.64 22.34 23.58
CA GLY A 400 15.65 22.69 22.56
C GLY A 400 16.00 22.17 21.15
N GLY A 401 17.29 21.93 20.88
CA GLY A 401 17.74 21.26 19.67
C GLY A 401 17.22 19.83 19.56
N VAL A 402 17.23 19.07 20.67
CA VAL A 402 16.70 17.69 20.72
C VAL A 402 15.19 17.68 20.46
N ALA A 403 14.44 18.59 21.08
CA ALA A 403 12.99 18.71 20.85
C ALA A 403 12.68 18.96 19.37
N THR A 404 13.43 19.86 18.73
CA THR A 404 13.26 20.21 17.32
C THR A 404 13.61 19.04 16.39
N GLN A 405 14.69 18.31 16.68
CA GLN A 405 15.08 17.12 15.91
C GLN A 405 14.01 16.03 16.00
N ILE A 406 13.53 15.73 17.20
CA ILE A 406 12.50 14.70 17.41
C ILE A 406 11.18 15.11 16.77
N ALA A 407 10.80 16.39 16.80
CA ALA A 407 9.64 16.90 16.09
C ALA A 407 9.75 16.67 14.57
N ALA A 408 10.91 16.97 13.98
CA ALA A 408 11.16 16.74 12.56
C ALA A 408 11.10 15.25 12.19
N ILE A 409 11.76 14.40 12.99
CA ILE A 409 11.77 12.94 12.79
C ILE A 409 10.35 12.38 12.88
N ALA A 410 9.59 12.75 13.91
CA ALA A 410 8.24 12.26 14.12
C ALA A 410 7.30 12.73 13.00
N ALA A 411 7.34 14.02 12.63
CA ALA A 411 6.52 14.53 11.54
C ALA A 411 6.85 13.87 10.20
N ALA A 412 8.14 13.66 9.90
CA ALA A 412 8.57 13.00 8.66
C ALA A 412 8.22 11.50 8.67
N LEU A 413 8.64 10.74 9.68
CA LEU A 413 8.53 9.27 9.72
C LEU A 413 7.09 8.78 9.61
N TYR A 414 6.17 9.45 10.31
CA TYR A 414 4.77 9.06 10.39
C TYR A 414 3.90 9.70 9.29
N SER A 415 4.41 10.69 8.54
CA SER A 415 3.70 11.32 7.42
C SER A 415 3.26 10.34 6.30
N SER A 416 3.91 9.18 6.21
CA SER A 416 3.57 8.14 5.24
C SER A 416 2.29 7.36 5.60
N LEU A 417 1.87 7.42 6.88
CA LEU A 417 0.65 6.77 7.36
C LEU A 417 -0.59 7.59 7.00
N ASP A 418 -1.72 6.92 6.79
CA ASP A 418 -2.98 7.58 6.44
C ASP A 418 -3.56 8.43 7.58
N ASP A 419 -3.63 7.85 8.78
CA ASP A 419 -3.92 8.57 10.01
C ASP A 419 -2.72 8.46 10.98
N PRO A 420 -1.79 9.43 10.91
CA PRO A 420 -0.58 9.41 11.74
C PRO A 420 -0.86 9.72 13.22
N ALA A 421 -1.95 10.43 13.55
CA ALA A 421 -2.22 10.95 14.88
C ALA A 421 -2.30 9.87 15.98
N PRO A 422 -3.10 8.78 15.83
CA PRO A 422 -3.17 7.72 16.85
C PRO A 422 -1.83 6.98 17.00
N THR A 423 -1.09 6.86 15.91
CA THR A 423 0.21 6.19 15.89
C THR A 423 1.26 7.04 16.61
N LEU A 424 1.23 8.37 16.44
CA LEU A 424 2.13 9.29 17.13
C LEU A 424 1.90 9.32 18.64
N ILE A 425 0.63 9.36 19.09
CA ILE A 425 0.31 9.23 20.53
C ILE A 425 0.80 7.88 21.05
N CYS A 426 0.53 6.79 20.31
CA CYS A 426 1.00 5.47 20.72
C CYS A 426 2.52 5.45 20.85
N SER A 427 3.24 6.04 19.88
CA SER A 427 4.69 6.18 19.95
C SER A 427 5.13 6.97 21.18
N ALA A 428 4.53 8.14 21.42
CA ALA A 428 4.86 8.98 22.58
C ALA A 428 4.65 8.24 23.90
N LEU A 429 3.55 7.49 24.04
CA LEU A 429 3.28 6.68 25.24
C LEU A 429 4.31 5.56 25.43
N TRP A 430 4.72 4.87 24.37
CA TRP A 430 5.73 3.80 24.46
C TRP A 430 7.15 4.32 24.67
N THR A 431 7.48 5.50 24.13
CA THR A 431 8.72 6.19 24.46
C THR A 431 8.70 6.70 25.91
N LEU A 432 7.57 7.19 26.43
CA LEU A 432 7.46 7.51 27.86
C LEU A 432 7.65 6.25 28.74
N ALA A 433 7.07 5.12 28.32
CA ALA A 433 7.21 3.85 29.02
C ALA A 433 8.64 3.29 29.02
N CYS A 434 9.53 3.74 28.11
CA CYS A 434 10.93 3.31 28.10
C CYS A 434 11.79 4.06 29.13
N LEU A 435 11.38 5.25 29.59
CA LEU A 435 12.20 6.08 30.49
C LEU A 435 12.54 5.39 31.83
N PRO A 436 11.60 4.70 32.51
CA PRO A 436 11.95 3.96 33.73
C PRO A 436 12.96 2.83 33.46
N ILE A 437 12.85 2.16 32.31
CA ILE A 437 13.78 1.11 31.91
C ILE A 437 15.16 1.72 31.66
N ALA A 438 15.24 2.83 30.90
CA ALA A 438 16.47 3.56 30.63
C ALA A 438 17.15 4.05 31.92
N ALA A 439 16.37 4.57 32.88
CA ALA A 439 16.87 5.01 34.18
C ALA A 439 17.48 3.86 34.99
N ILE A 440 16.85 2.68 35.00
CA ILE A 440 17.42 1.49 35.65
C ILE A 440 18.75 1.11 34.99
N TYR A 441 18.81 1.09 33.66
CA TYR A 441 20.06 0.81 32.96
C TYR A 441 21.15 1.82 33.29
N LEU A 442 20.88 3.12 33.18
CA LEU A 442 21.87 4.17 33.37
C LEU A 442 22.35 4.32 34.81
N PHE A 443 21.46 4.25 35.80
CA PHE A 443 21.78 4.58 37.18
C PHE A 443 22.01 3.36 38.08
N VAL A 444 21.60 2.16 37.67
CA VAL A 444 21.75 0.93 38.46
C VAL A 444 22.67 -0.08 37.79
N ILE A 445 22.44 -0.37 36.50
CA ILE A 445 23.15 -1.46 35.81
C ILE A 445 24.51 -1.00 35.29
N PHE A 446 24.56 0.07 34.48
CA PHE A 446 25.78 0.55 33.80
C PHE A 446 26.92 0.91 34.74
N PRO A 447 26.70 1.50 35.95
CA PRO A 447 27.79 1.74 36.90
C PRO A 447 28.52 0.47 37.34
N ALA A 448 27.86 -0.70 37.28
CA ALA A 448 28.45 -1.98 37.64
C ALA A 448 29.12 -2.71 36.45
N ILE A 449 28.99 -2.19 35.23
CA ILE A 449 29.54 -2.83 34.02
C ILE A 449 31.01 -2.48 33.86
N THR A 450 31.88 -3.49 33.89
CA THR A 450 33.33 -3.32 33.76
C THR A 450 33.88 -3.72 32.39
N GLY A 451 33.08 -4.38 31.55
CA GLY A 451 33.54 -4.87 30.25
C GLY A 451 32.43 -5.11 29.23
N PHE A 452 32.83 -5.21 27.96
CA PHE A 452 31.91 -5.38 26.84
C PHE A 452 31.02 -6.65 26.94
N PRO A 453 31.52 -7.85 27.34
CA PRO A 453 30.65 -9.01 27.49
C PRO A 453 29.52 -8.79 28.51
N MET A 454 29.80 -8.10 29.61
CA MET A 454 28.80 -7.79 30.64
C MET A 454 27.75 -6.80 30.10
N LEU A 455 28.16 -5.84 29.25
CA LEU A 455 27.23 -4.98 28.51
C LEU A 455 26.30 -5.81 27.63
N VAL A 456 26.84 -6.72 26.82
CA VAL A 456 26.05 -7.60 25.95
C VAL A 456 25.04 -8.42 26.75
N PHE A 457 25.46 -9.08 27.83
CA PHE A 457 24.56 -9.88 28.68
C PHE A 457 23.50 -9.02 29.36
N SER A 458 23.82 -7.79 29.77
CA SER A 458 22.84 -6.89 30.38
C SER A 458 21.77 -6.42 29.39
N LEU A 459 22.15 -6.13 28.14
CA LEU A 459 21.25 -5.64 27.10
C LEU A 459 20.39 -6.76 26.47
N ALA A 460 20.88 -8.00 26.50
CA ALA A 460 20.24 -9.13 25.82
C ALA A 460 18.76 -9.34 26.20
N PRO A 461 18.35 -9.41 27.48
CA PRO A 461 16.95 -9.66 27.84
C PRO A 461 15.99 -8.61 27.26
N THR A 462 16.34 -7.33 27.38
CA THR A 462 15.46 -6.24 26.92
C THR A 462 15.42 -6.17 25.39
N PHE A 463 16.57 -6.21 24.73
CA PHE A 463 16.66 -6.03 23.29
C PHE A 463 16.21 -7.26 22.48
N LEU A 464 16.29 -8.47 23.06
CA LEU A 464 15.69 -9.67 22.47
C LEU A 464 14.15 -9.66 22.57
N VAL A 465 13.58 -9.15 23.66
CA VAL A 465 12.12 -8.98 23.77
C VAL A 465 11.63 -7.93 22.79
N ILE A 466 12.32 -6.79 22.69
CA ILE A 466 12.00 -5.73 21.73
C ILE A 466 12.07 -6.25 20.29
N GLY A 467 13.14 -6.95 19.93
CA GLY A 467 13.29 -7.53 18.59
C GLY A 467 12.21 -8.56 18.27
N TYR A 468 11.78 -9.36 19.25
CA TYR A 468 10.70 -10.33 19.07
C TYR A 468 9.35 -9.66 18.82
N LEU A 469 9.04 -8.62 19.61
CA LEU A 469 7.82 -7.82 19.42
C LEU A 469 7.85 -7.05 18.09
N GLN A 470 9.03 -6.61 17.64
CA GLN A 470 9.21 -5.95 16.34
C GLN A 470 8.98 -6.92 15.17
N ALA A 471 9.26 -8.22 15.31
CA ALA A 471 8.94 -9.20 14.28
C ALA A 471 7.43 -9.41 14.08
N ASN A 472 6.61 -9.09 15.09
CA ASN A 472 5.18 -9.29 15.07
C ASN A 472 4.47 -8.06 14.47
N PRO A 473 3.75 -8.19 13.33
CA PRO A 473 3.06 -7.06 12.69
C PRO A 473 2.09 -6.29 13.60
N ARG A 474 1.48 -6.98 14.57
CA ARG A 474 0.52 -6.39 15.52
C ARG A 474 1.19 -5.49 16.57
N HIS A 475 2.45 -5.75 16.87
CA HIS A 475 3.23 -5.03 17.88
C HIS A 475 4.36 -4.18 17.29
N PHE A 476 4.58 -4.24 15.96
CA PHE A 476 5.69 -3.58 15.26
C PHE A 476 5.89 -2.12 15.67
N ILE A 477 4.86 -1.28 15.59
CA ILE A 477 4.95 0.16 15.91
C ILE A 477 5.32 0.37 17.38
N LYS A 478 4.71 -0.40 18.29
CA LYS A 478 4.94 -0.30 19.74
C LYS A 478 6.38 -0.69 20.08
N ALA A 479 6.85 -1.79 19.50
CA ALA A 479 8.22 -2.28 19.66
C ALA A 479 9.24 -1.32 19.05
N LEU A 480 8.95 -0.74 17.88
CA LEU A 480 9.79 0.26 17.24
C LEU A 480 9.90 1.52 18.12
N ALA A 481 8.78 2.04 18.63
CA ALA A 481 8.78 3.21 19.52
C ALA A 481 9.54 2.96 20.83
N LEU A 482 9.32 1.79 21.44
CA LEU A 482 10.02 1.36 22.65
C LEU A 482 11.52 1.18 22.40
N GLY A 483 11.91 0.55 21.29
CA GLY A 483 13.31 0.30 20.92
C GLY A 483 14.06 1.58 20.57
N LEU A 484 13.51 2.41 19.67
CA LEU A 484 14.13 3.69 19.30
C LEU A 484 14.21 4.64 20.51
N GLY A 485 13.15 4.68 21.32
CA GLY A 485 13.11 5.45 22.55
C GLY A 485 14.19 5.01 23.53
N LEU A 486 14.28 3.69 23.80
CA LEU A 486 15.26 3.15 24.75
C LEU A 486 16.70 3.37 24.27
N ILE A 487 17.01 3.10 23.00
CA ILE A 487 18.37 3.32 22.46
C ILE A 487 18.76 4.80 22.57
N SER A 488 17.82 5.71 22.26
CA SER A 488 18.08 7.15 22.34
C SER A 488 18.21 7.64 23.78
N ALA A 489 17.41 7.09 24.72
CA ALA A 489 17.44 7.45 26.13
C ALA A 489 18.67 6.88 26.86
N LEU A 490 19.20 5.74 26.43
CA LEU A 490 20.43 5.16 26.95
C LEU A 490 21.67 5.94 26.53
N ASP A 491 21.62 6.65 25.40
CA ASP A 491 22.70 7.47 24.83
C ASP A 491 24.09 6.84 25.04
N LEU A 492 24.26 5.60 24.55
CA LEU A 492 25.50 4.85 24.71
C LEU A 492 26.65 5.63 24.05
N GLN A 493 27.59 6.07 24.89
CA GLN A 493 28.81 6.80 24.54
C GLN A 493 30.06 5.97 24.86
N ASN A 494 31.20 6.32 24.26
CA ASN A 494 32.50 5.68 24.59
C ASN A 494 32.94 5.95 26.03
N LYS A 495 32.45 7.03 26.63
CA LYS A 495 32.74 7.40 28.01
C LYS A 495 31.43 7.45 28.77
N PHE A 496 31.30 6.59 29.78
CA PHE A 496 30.11 6.59 30.63
C PHE A 496 30.09 7.86 31.49
N SER A 497 29.03 8.66 31.33
CA SER A 497 28.72 9.82 32.14
C SER A 497 27.22 9.85 32.37
N ALA A 498 26.79 9.70 33.63
CA ALA A 498 25.38 9.73 33.99
C ALA A 498 25.06 11.02 34.73
N ASP A 499 24.32 11.90 34.07
CA ASP A 499 23.75 13.11 34.67
C ASP A 499 22.23 13.00 34.68
N PHE A 500 21.65 12.98 35.88
CA PHE A 500 20.20 12.86 36.05
C PHE A 500 19.43 14.07 35.50
N ALA A 501 19.97 15.29 35.67
CA ALA A 501 19.32 16.50 35.18
C ALA A 501 19.32 16.53 33.65
N LEU A 502 20.45 16.21 33.02
CA LEU A 502 20.55 16.08 31.57
C LEU A 502 19.61 14.98 31.05
N PHE A 503 19.60 13.82 31.70
CA PHE A 503 18.71 12.70 31.33
C PHE A 503 17.24 13.11 31.32
N ILE A 504 16.76 13.77 32.38
CA ILE A 504 15.36 14.24 32.45
C ILE A 504 15.10 15.32 31.39
N ASN A 505 16.01 16.27 31.23
CA ASN A 505 15.83 17.40 30.31
C ASN A 505 15.79 16.96 28.83
N SER A 506 16.75 16.12 28.39
CA SER A 506 16.78 15.62 27.01
C SER A 506 15.60 14.71 26.69
N ASN A 507 15.16 13.87 27.64
CA ASN A 507 13.98 13.02 27.44
C ASN A 507 12.66 13.82 27.49
N ALA A 508 12.57 14.86 28.32
CA ALA A 508 11.45 15.80 28.28
C ALA A 508 11.41 16.55 26.94
N ALA A 509 12.57 16.96 26.42
CA ALA A 509 12.70 17.56 25.10
C ALA A 509 12.21 16.63 23.99
N ALA A 510 12.61 15.36 24.02
CA ALA A 510 12.10 14.35 23.08
C ALA A 510 10.57 14.19 23.15
N MET A 511 9.99 14.17 24.37
CA MET A 511 8.53 14.10 24.55
C MET A 511 7.81 15.33 23.99
N ILE A 512 8.33 16.52 24.28
CA ILE A 512 7.78 17.78 23.74
C ILE A 512 7.85 17.78 22.22
N GLY A 513 8.97 17.34 21.62
CA GLY A 513 9.10 17.20 20.17
C GLY A 513 8.03 16.28 19.55
N LEU A 514 7.82 15.10 20.14
CA LEU A 514 6.76 14.16 19.72
C LEU A 514 5.36 14.75 19.84
N LEU A 515 5.06 15.44 20.94
CA LEU A 515 3.76 16.08 21.17
C LEU A 515 3.51 17.24 20.22
N THR A 516 4.52 18.07 19.94
CA THR A 516 4.41 19.18 18.98
C THR A 516 4.16 18.66 17.57
N ALA A 517 4.86 17.61 17.14
CA ALA A 517 4.59 16.94 15.88
C ALA A 517 3.15 16.37 15.84
N PHE A 518 2.68 15.79 16.96
CA PHE A 518 1.31 15.27 17.07
C PHE A 518 0.28 16.38 16.90
N ILE A 519 0.45 17.50 17.60
CA ILE A 519 -0.46 18.64 17.54
C ILE A 519 -0.50 19.20 16.11
N ALA A 520 0.65 19.47 15.49
CA ALA A 520 0.73 20.02 14.14
C ALA A 520 0.05 19.10 13.11
N ILE A 521 0.34 17.79 13.17
CA ILE A 521 -0.26 16.80 12.28
C ILE A 521 -1.75 16.66 12.52
N ARG A 522 -2.20 16.65 13.78
CA ARG A 522 -3.63 16.55 14.11
C ARG A 522 -4.39 17.79 13.65
N LEU A 523 -3.84 18.98 13.76
CA LEU A 523 -4.53 20.21 13.34
C LEU A 523 -4.61 20.34 11.80
N LEU A 524 -3.54 19.95 11.09
CA LEU A 524 -3.43 20.21 9.65
C LEU A 524 -3.80 19.01 8.77
N ARG A 525 -3.65 17.78 9.27
CA ARG A 525 -3.76 16.54 8.49
C ARG A 525 -4.87 15.60 8.96
N SER A 526 -5.61 15.90 10.04
CA SER A 526 -6.70 15.02 10.51
C SER A 526 -7.93 14.98 9.59
N LEU A 527 -7.72 14.63 8.33
CA LEU A 527 -8.75 14.06 7.48
C LEU A 527 -8.98 12.64 7.99
N SER A 528 -10.16 12.39 8.57
CA SER A 528 -10.57 11.03 8.94
C SER A 528 -10.33 10.08 7.76
N ALA A 529 -9.90 8.84 8.01
CA ALA A 529 -9.68 7.82 6.98
C ALA A 529 -10.88 7.68 6.01
N SER A 530 -12.08 7.94 6.50
CA SER A 530 -13.33 8.04 5.72
C SER A 530 -13.31 9.18 4.67
N GLY A 531 -12.76 10.34 5.00
CA GLY A 531 -12.60 11.48 4.09
C GLY A 531 -11.57 11.23 2.99
N ALA A 532 -10.47 10.54 3.33
CA ALA A 532 -9.48 10.10 2.34
C ALA A 532 -10.09 9.07 1.36
N ALA A 533 -10.86 8.11 1.87
CA ALA A 533 -11.60 7.16 1.05
C ALA A 533 -12.60 7.85 0.11
N GLN A 534 -13.38 8.81 0.62
CA GLN A 534 -14.33 9.59 -0.20
C GLN A 534 -13.64 10.42 -1.28
N ARG A 535 -12.49 11.05 -0.99
CA ARG A 535 -11.68 11.77 -1.99
C ARG A 535 -11.22 10.85 -3.12
N LEU A 536 -10.73 9.65 -2.78
CA LEU A 536 -10.32 8.67 -3.78
C LEU A 536 -11.49 8.21 -4.66
N LEU A 537 -12.68 8.02 -4.08
CA LEU A 537 -13.89 7.73 -4.84
C LEU A 537 -14.25 8.86 -5.82
N ARG A 538 -14.16 10.12 -5.39
CA ARG A 538 -14.38 11.30 -6.25
C ARG A 538 -13.40 11.34 -7.42
N HIS A 539 -12.13 11.00 -7.19
CA HIS A 539 -11.15 10.86 -8.25
C HIS A 539 -11.48 9.71 -9.22
N GLY A 540 -12.03 8.61 -8.73
CA GLY A 540 -12.56 7.52 -9.57
C GLY A 540 -13.61 8.01 -10.55
N TRP A 541 -14.62 8.74 -10.07
CA TRP A 541 -15.65 9.34 -10.91
C TRP A 541 -15.07 10.39 -11.89
N SER A 542 -14.11 11.19 -11.46
CA SER A 542 -13.44 12.15 -12.35
C SER A 542 -12.65 11.45 -13.47
N ASP A 543 -12.12 10.25 -13.23
CA ASP A 543 -11.44 9.48 -14.27
C ASP A 543 -12.40 8.82 -15.23
N LEU A 544 -13.51 8.30 -14.74
CA LEU A 544 -14.62 7.84 -15.60
C LEU A 544 -15.12 8.97 -16.50
N ALA A 545 -15.26 10.18 -15.96
CA ALA A 545 -15.62 11.35 -16.75
C ALA A 545 -14.59 11.68 -17.85
N ARG A 546 -13.29 11.53 -17.54
CA ARG A 546 -12.20 11.74 -18.50
C ARG A 546 -12.17 10.64 -19.56
N LEU A 547 -12.38 9.38 -19.18
CA LEU A 547 -12.50 8.25 -20.12
C LEU A 547 -13.71 8.42 -21.04
N ALA A 548 -14.83 8.87 -20.49
CA ALA A 548 -16.04 9.17 -21.25
C ALA A 548 -15.89 10.37 -22.19
N ALA A 549 -14.83 11.19 -22.05
CA ALA A 549 -14.52 12.31 -22.94
C ALA A 549 -13.28 12.09 -23.81
N ALA A 550 -12.51 11.03 -23.58
CA ALA A 550 -11.24 10.80 -24.25
C ALA A 550 -11.43 10.33 -25.70
N ARG A 551 -10.72 10.96 -26.63
CA ARG A 551 -10.70 10.56 -28.06
C ARG A 551 -9.90 9.29 -28.32
N ARG A 552 -8.95 8.93 -27.43
CA ARG A 552 -8.18 7.68 -27.51
C ARG A 552 -8.46 6.84 -26.27
N PRO A 553 -8.93 5.59 -26.41
CA PRO A 553 -9.21 4.73 -25.27
C PRO A 553 -7.91 4.38 -24.55
N MET A 554 -7.97 4.40 -23.22
CA MET A 554 -6.92 3.82 -22.39
C MET A 554 -6.94 2.29 -22.52
N SER A 555 -5.79 1.63 -22.34
CA SER A 555 -5.77 0.16 -22.35
C SER A 555 -6.52 -0.43 -21.14
N ARG A 556 -7.21 -1.56 -21.34
CA ARG A 556 -7.92 -2.29 -20.27
C ARG A 556 -6.99 -2.59 -19.08
N ALA A 557 -5.79 -3.10 -19.36
CA ALA A 557 -4.77 -3.40 -18.35
C ALA A 557 -4.35 -2.18 -17.51
N ARG A 558 -4.26 -1.00 -18.12
CA ARG A 558 -3.90 0.23 -17.39
C ARG A 558 -5.03 0.69 -16.48
N TRP A 559 -6.28 0.57 -16.92
CA TRP A 559 -7.45 0.90 -16.09
C TRP A 559 -7.62 -0.03 -14.91
N THR A 560 -7.55 -1.35 -15.14
CA THR A 560 -7.64 -2.34 -14.06
C THR A 560 -6.54 -2.12 -13.03
N SER A 561 -5.31 -1.88 -13.45
CA SER A 561 -4.20 -1.56 -12.55
C SER A 561 -4.45 -0.29 -11.71
N ILE A 562 -4.89 0.82 -12.30
CA ILE A 562 -5.15 2.07 -11.57
C ILE A 562 -6.29 1.89 -10.58
N MET A 563 -7.37 1.24 -11.00
CA MET A 563 -8.53 1.04 -10.14
C MET A 563 -8.21 0.08 -9.00
N LEU A 564 -7.47 -1.01 -9.24
CA LEU A 564 -7.11 -1.96 -8.19
C LEU A 564 -6.13 -1.40 -7.16
N ASP A 565 -5.16 -0.57 -7.59
CA ASP A 565 -4.34 0.19 -6.66
C ASP A 565 -5.23 1.06 -5.75
N ARG A 566 -6.22 1.76 -6.33
CA ARG A 566 -7.18 2.55 -5.56
C ARG A 566 -8.08 1.72 -4.67
N PHE A 567 -8.54 0.55 -5.11
CA PHE A 567 -9.30 -0.37 -4.26
C PHE A 567 -8.46 -0.84 -3.08
N GLY A 568 -7.23 -1.28 -3.32
CA GLY A 568 -6.30 -1.64 -2.26
C GLY A 568 -6.03 -0.50 -1.28
N MET A 569 -6.20 0.75 -1.72
CA MET A 569 -6.14 1.93 -0.87
C MET A 569 -7.45 2.29 -0.15
N VAL A 570 -8.61 2.04 -0.77
CA VAL A 570 -9.93 2.41 -0.22
C VAL A 570 -10.44 1.35 0.75
N ILE A 571 -10.25 0.07 0.42
CA ILE A 571 -10.78 -1.08 1.16
C ILE A 571 -10.26 -1.13 2.59
N PRO A 572 -8.94 -1.07 2.89
CA PRO A 572 -8.47 -1.11 4.27
C PRO A 572 -8.97 0.07 5.10
N ARG A 573 -9.19 1.22 4.45
CA ARG A 573 -9.69 2.45 5.09
C ARG A 573 -11.18 2.39 5.38
N LEU A 574 -11.95 1.70 4.55
CA LEU A 574 -13.38 1.43 4.77
C LEU A 574 -13.59 0.28 5.75
N ALA A 575 -12.76 -0.77 5.74
CA ALA A 575 -12.88 -1.87 6.70
C ALA A 575 -12.62 -1.44 8.16
N GLY A 576 -11.79 -0.41 8.36
CA GLY A 576 -11.51 0.17 9.69
C GLY A 576 -12.55 1.18 10.17
N ALA A 577 -13.31 1.78 9.26
CA ALA A 577 -14.42 2.67 9.59
C ALA A 577 -15.71 1.85 9.48
N THR A 578 -16.34 1.48 10.58
CA THR A 578 -17.64 0.77 10.60
C THR A 578 -18.71 1.55 9.82
N THR A 579 -18.71 1.43 8.49
CA THR A 579 -19.50 2.26 7.57
C THR A 579 -20.36 1.36 6.70
N ASP A 580 -21.56 1.84 6.39
CA ASP A 580 -22.61 1.16 5.65
C ASP A 580 -22.15 0.45 4.37
N ILE A 581 -22.70 -0.75 4.14
CA ILE A 581 -22.50 -1.61 2.95
C ILE A 581 -22.81 -0.84 1.64
N ALA A 582 -23.66 0.18 1.69
CA ALA A 582 -23.99 1.04 0.55
C ALA A 582 -22.82 1.93 0.06
N VAL A 583 -21.86 2.27 0.94
CA VAL A 583 -20.64 3.00 0.58
C VAL A 583 -19.61 2.07 -0.09
N GLU A 584 -19.62 0.79 0.27
CA GLU A 584 -18.78 -0.28 -0.28
C GLU A 584 -19.15 -0.66 -1.73
N ALA A 585 -20.43 -0.62 -2.11
CA ALA A 585 -20.90 -1.01 -3.44
C ALA A 585 -20.49 -0.02 -4.55
N ARG A 586 -20.35 1.27 -4.23
CA ARG A 586 -20.02 2.33 -5.21
C ARG A 586 -18.67 2.19 -5.90
N PRO A 587 -17.56 1.92 -5.19
CA PRO A 587 -16.27 1.70 -5.85
C PRO A 587 -16.32 0.50 -6.79
N LEU A 588 -16.97 -0.61 -6.40
CA LEU A 588 -17.13 -1.81 -7.24
C LEU A 588 -17.90 -1.51 -8.53
N ALA A 589 -19.01 -0.78 -8.42
CA ALA A 589 -19.77 -0.30 -9.59
C ALA A 589 -18.93 0.60 -10.50
N ALA A 590 -18.10 1.50 -9.95
CA ALA A 590 -17.23 2.37 -10.74
C ALA A 590 -16.19 1.59 -11.57
N LEU A 591 -15.69 0.46 -11.06
CA LEU A 591 -14.77 -0.41 -11.80
C LEU A 591 -15.46 -1.08 -13.00
N GLN A 592 -16.65 -1.65 -12.77
CA GLN A 592 -17.45 -2.27 -13.83
C GLN A 592 -17.81 -1.24 -14.92
N ILE A 593 -18.35 -0.08 -14.50
CA ILE A 593 -18.66 1.05 -15.40
C ILE A 593 -17.45 1.42 -16.24
N GLY A 594 -16.26 1.45 -15.66
CA GLY A 594 -15.03 1.78 -16.40
C GLY A 594 -14.63 0.72 -17.42
N LEU A 595 -14.85 -0.56 -17.15
CA LEU A 595 -14.57 -1.64 -18.12
C LEU A 595 -15.58 -1.63 -19.26
N ASP A 596 -16.86 -1.47 -18.96
CA ASP A 596 -17.92 -1.33 -19.97
C ASP A 596 -17.68 -0.08 -20.83
N LEU A 597 -17.33 1.06 -20.22
CA LEU A 597 -16.99 2.29 -20.93
C LEU A 597 -15.76 2.14 -21.84
N LEU A 598 -14.76 1.36 -21.41
CA LEU A 598 -13.59 1.06 -22.24
C LEU A 598 -13.93 0.16 -23.43
N ALA A 599 -14.75 -0.88 -23.21
CA ALA A 599 -15.24 -1.73 -24.28
C ALA A 599 -16.06 -0.91 -25.29
N LEU A 600 -16.94 -0.03 -24.81
CA LEU A 600 -17.72 0.90 -25.62
C LEU A 600 -16.83 1.84 -26.44
N ARG A 601 -15.80 2.42 -25.83
CA ARG A 601 -14.83 3.29 -26.50
C ARG A 601 -13.95 2.55 -27.51
N GLN A 602 -13.59 1.30 -27.24
CA GLN A 602 -12.82 0.48 -28.17
C GLN A 602 -13.65 0.13 -29.41
N ALA A 603 -14.93 -0.20 -29.24
CA ALA A 603 -15.85 -0.42 -30.35
C ALA A 603 -16.01 0.86 -31.19
N ALA A 604 -16.17 2.02 -30.54
CA ALA A 604 -16.29 3.32 -31.21
C ALA A 604 -15.12 3.69 -32.13
N VAL A 605 -13.88 3.33 -31.72
CA VAL A 605 -12.68 3.61 -32.52
C VAL A 605 -12.61 2.74 -33.77
N HIS A 606 -13.14 1.51 -33.74
CA HIS A 606 -13.13 0.61 -34.89
C HIS A 606 -14.19 0.97 -35.93
N GLU A 607 -15.30 1.58 -35.54
CA GLU A 607 -16.43 1.91 -36.42
C GLU A 607 -16.43 3.37 -36.96
N ASP A 608 -15.38 4.15 -36.66
CA ASP A 608 -15.24 5.59 -36.94
C ASP A 608 -16.38 6.40 -36.27
N GLU A 609 -16.07 7.14 -35.19
CA GLU A 609 -17.04 7.85 -34.32
C GLU A 609 -18.05 8.74 -35.08
N ARG A 610 -17.77 9.11 -36.32
CA ARG A 610 -18.64 9.91 -37.20
C ARG A 610 -19.89 9.18 -37.69
N SER A 611 -19.88 7.85 -37.68
CA SER A 611 -20.92 7.02 -38.28
C SER A 611 -22.07 6.67 -37.33
N ASP A 612 -21.97 7.03 -36.04
CA ASP A 612 -22.89 6.59 -34.99
C ASP A 612 -23.42 7.76 -34.13
N PRO A 613 -24.58 8.33 -34.48
CA PRO A 613 -25.15 9.48 -33.80
C PRO A 613 -25.57 9.17 -32.35
N GLY A 614 -25.97 7.93 -32.04
CA GLY A 614 -26.38 7.54 -30.70
C GLY A 614 -25.23 7.59 -29.69
N LEU A 615 -24.04 7.14 -30.09
CA LEU A 615 -22.86 7.17 -29.22
C LEU A 615 -22.25 8.57 -29.07
N GLN A 616 -22.33 9.40 -30.12
CA GLN A 616 -21.94 10.82 -30.04
C GLN A 616 -22.76 11.59 -29.01
N GLN A 617 -24.04 11.25 -28.83
CA GLN A 617 -24.90 11.87 -27.83
C GLN A 617 -24.66 11.28 -26.42
N LEU A 618 -24.49 9.96 -26.31
CA LEU A 618 -24.36 9.27 -25.02
C LEU A 618 -23.07 9.60 -24.27
N LEU A 619 -21.93 9.64 -24.95
CA LEU A 619 -20.61 9.81 -24.31
C LEU A 619 -20.45 11.15 -23.56
N PRO A 620 -20.86 12.31 -24.11
CA PRO A 620 -20.91 13.58 -23.37
C PRO A 620 -21.82 13.52 -22.15
N MET A 621 -23.00 12.89 -22.25
CA MET A 621 -23.94 12.74 -21.14
C MET A 621 -23.33 11.91 -20.01
N LEU A 622 -22.67 10.79 -20.33
CA LEU A 622 -21.91 9.99 -19.37
C LEU A 622 -20.79 10.80 -18.70
N SER A 623 -20.03 11.58 -19.49
CA SER A 623 -18.97 12.45 -18.95
C SER A 623 -19.54 13.47 -17.95
N GLN A 624 -20.69 14.08 -18.25
CA GLN A 624 -21.34 15.05 -17.37
C GLN A 624 -21.89 14.41 -16.10
N ALA A 625 -22.54 13.25 -16.23
CA ALA A 625 -23.03 12.44 -15.11
C ALA A 625 -21.90 12.06 -14.14
N PHE A 626 -20.76 11.59 -14.67
CA PHE A 626 -19.61 11.24 -13.84
C PHE A 626 -18.94 12.47 -13.19
N ARG A 627 -18.89 13.63 -13.87
CA ARG A 627 -18.44 14.89 -13.23
C ARG A 627 -19.37 15.31 -12.10
N TRP A 628 -20.68 15.11 -12.24
CA TRP A 628 -21.66 15.40 -11.19
C TRP A 628 -21.41 14.54 -9.94
N LEU A 629 -21.18 13.23 -10.11
CA LEU A 629 -20.84 12.31 -9.02
C LEU A 629 -19.45 12.63 -8.41
N ALA A 630 -18.48 13.05 -9.22
CA ALA A 630 -17.15 13.45 -8.75
C ALA A 630 -17.17 14.67 -7.81
N ARG A 631 -18.20 15.51 -7.88
CA ARG A 631 -18.40 16.64 -6.94
C ARG A 631 -18.86 16.18 -5.54
N GLY A 632 -19.15 14.90 -5.34
CA GLY A 632 -19.59 14.34 -4.06
C GLY A 632 -21.10 14.14 -3.95
N ASN A 633 -21.85 14.31 -5.04
CA ASN A 633 -23.29 14.05 -5.06
C ASN A 633 -23.58 12.56 -4.99
N ALA A 634 -24.56 12.17 -4.16
CA ALA A 634 -24.89 10.77 -3.91
C ALA A 634 -25.64 10.09 -5.07
N LYS A 635 -26.47 10.85 -5.80
CA LYS A 635 -27.28 10.35 -6.92
C LYS A 635 -27.31 11.39 -8.04
N LEU A 636 -27.60 10.92 -9.26
CA LEU A 636 -27.91 11.79 -10.40
C LEU A 636 -29.24 12.50 -10.15
N LYS A 637 -29.44 13.66 -10.77
CA LYS A 637 -30.76 14.31 -10.77
C LYS A 637 -31.76 13.40 -11.49
N PRO A 638 -33.03 13.32 -11.05
CA PRO A 638 -34.02 12.43 -11.66
C PRO A 638 -34.19 12.64 -13.17
N ASP A 639 -34.12 13.89 -13.64
CA ASP A 639 -34.26 14.23 -15.06
C ASP A 639 -33.04 13.79 -15.86
N ASP A 640 -31.83 14.10 -15.37
CA ASP A 640 -30.57 13.67 -15.99
C ASP A 640 -30.46 12.13 -16.01
N ALA A 641 -30.92 11.45 -14.96
CA ALA A 641 -30.97 10.00 -14.85
C ALA A 641 -31.91 9.38 -15.90
N ARG A 642 -33.11 9.94 -16.06
CA ARG A 642 -34.07 9.50 -17.09
C ARG A 642 -33.55 9.75 -18.51
N ALA A 643 -32.99 10.93 -18.76
CA ALA A 643 -32.40 11.27 -20.06
C ALA A 643 -31.23 10.34 -20.41
N LEU A 644 -30.36 10.05 -19.43
CA LEU A 644 -29.23 9.13 -19.63
C LEU A 644 -29.69 7.69 -19.87
N LEU A 645 -30.70 7.21 -19.13
CA LEU A 645 -31.29 5.89 -19.36
C LEU A 645 -31.89 5.79 -20.76
N ALA A 646 -32.66 6.79 -21.20
CA ALA A 646 -33.22 6.84 -22.55
C ALA A 646 -32.14 6.86 -23.64
N ALA A 647 -31.03 7.59 -23.42
CA ALA A 647 -29.90 7.59 -24.36
C ALA A 647 -29.22 6.21 -24.46
N ILE A 648 -29.09 5.48 -23.35
CA ILE A 648 -28.55 4.11 -23.35
C ILE A 648 -29.52 3.15 -24.08
N ASP A 649 -30.81 3.26 -23.79
CA ASP A 649 -31.84 2.41 -24.40
C ASP A 649 -31.96 2.65 -25.92
N ASN A 650 -31.87 3.90 -26.39
CA ASN A 650 -31.81 4.23 -27.82
C ASN A 650 -30.55 3.64 -28.47
N ALA A 651 -29.39 3.78 -27.83
CA ALA A 651 -28.13 3.23 -28.34
C ALA A 651 -28.11 1.69 -28.42
N LEU A 652 -28.91 1.00 -27.59
CA LEU A 652 -29.16 -0.45 -27.65
C LEU A 652 -30.13 -0.86 -28.76
N CYS A 653 -31.02 0.03 -29.18
CA CYS A 653 -31.94 -0.20 -30.30
C CYS A 653 -31.26 0.01 -31.65
N ASP A 654 -30.32 0.95 -31.75
CA ASP A 654 -29.63 1.31 -33.01
C ASP A 654 -28.52 0.33 -33.44
N THR A 655 -28.14 -0.63 -32.58
CA THR A 655 -27.07 -1.61 -32.87
C THR A 655 -27.47 -2.60 -33.98
N ARG A 656 -26.87 -2.48 -35.18
CA ARG A 656 -27.05 -3.38 -36.34
C ARG A 656 -26.30 -4.72 -36.15
N LYS A 657 -26.94 -5.86 -36.44
CA LYS A 657 -26.53 -7.20 -35.97
C LYS A 657 -25.26 -7.85 -36.58
N ASP A 658 -24.49 -7.20 -37.45
CA ASP A 658 -23.60 -7.96 -38.35
C ASP A 658 -22.09 -7.96 -38.01
N THR A 659 -21.62 -7.29 -36.96
CA THR A 659 -20.18 -7.24 -36.59
C THR A 659 -19.87 -7.60 -35.14
N THR A 660 -18.72 -8.23 -34.91
CA THR A 660 -18.15 -8.51 -33.56
C THR A 660 -17.95 -7.25 -32.71
N ALA A 661 -17.68 -6.10 -33.35
CA ALA A 661 -17.62 -4.80 -32.69
C ALA A 661 -19.00 -4.38 -32.13
N CYS A 662 -20.08 -4.65 -32.87
CA CYS A 662 -21.45 -4.37 -32.44
C CYS A 662 -21.88 -5.26 -31.26
N GLN A 663 -21.46 -6.53 -31.24
CA GLN A 663 -21.65 -7.40 -30.07
C GLN A 663 -20.98 -6.81 -28.83
N GLN A 664 -19.69 -6.45 -28.91
CA GLN A 664 -18.96 -5.86 -27.76
C GLN A 664 -19.60 -4.55 -27.27
N ARG A 665 -20.11 -3.72 -28.20
CA ARG A 665 -20.86 -2.51 -27.88
C ARG A 665 -22.16 -2.82 -27.14
N THR A 666 -22.95 -3.77 -27.66
CA THR A 666 -24.25 -4.17 -27.06
C THR A 666 -24.03 -4.66 -25.63
N LEU A 667 -23.04 -5.51 -25.42
CA LEU A 667 -22.69 -6.03 -24.10
C LEU A 667 -22.24 -4.94 -23.12
N ALA A 668 -21.44 -3.98 -23.59
CA ALA A 668 -21.00 -2.84 -22.79
C ALA A 668 -22.18 -1.94 -22.38
N LEU A 669 -23.11 -1.67 -23.29
CA LEU A 669 -24.31 -0.86 -23.01
C LEU A 669 -25.25 -1.56 -22.01
N ILE A 670 -25.43 -2.89 -22.14
CA ILE A 670 -26.18 -3.68 -21.14
C ILE A 670 -25.51 -3.57 -19.76
N GLY A 671 -24.18 -3.69 -19.71
CA GLY A 671 -23.42 -3.50 -18.47
C GLY A 671 -23.64 -2.14 -17.83
N LEU A 672 -23.41 -1.07 -18.59
CA LEU A 672 -23.63 0.32 -18.16
C LEU A 672 -25.06 0.53 -17.66
N ARG A 673 -26.07 0.08 -18.39
CA ARG A 673 -27.47 0.18 -17.99
C ARG A 673 -27.72 -0.47 -16.64
N ARG A 674 -27.23 -1.70 -16.46
CA ARG A 674 -27.48 -2.50 -15.25
C ARG A 674 -26.73 -1.99 -14.03
N THR A 675 -25.47 -1.61 -14.19
CA THR A 675 -24.66 -1.12 -13.07
C THR A 675 -25.07 0.29 -12.64
N MET A 676 -25.50 1.16 -13.58
CA MET A 676 -25.96 2.52 -13.25
C MET A 676 -27.43 2.59 -12.83
N PHE A 677 -28.29 1.73 -13.37
CA PHE A 677 -29.74 1.73 -13.16
C PHE A 677 -30.27 0.32 -12.83
N PRO A 678 -29.90 -0.25 -11.67
CA PRO A 678 -30.30 -1.62 -11.30
C PRO A 678 -31.83 -1.78 -11.15
N ASP A 679 -32.53 -0.72 -10.76
CA ASP A 679 -34.00 -0.72 -10.53
C ASP A 679 -34.82 -0.42 -11.80
N ALA A 680 -34.19 -0.23 -12.96
CA ALA A 680 -34.90 0.10 -14.20
C ALA A 680 -35.66 -1.11 -14.77
N HIS A 681 -36.89 -0.87 -15.24
CA HIS A 681 -37.71 -1.90 -15.90
C HIS A 681 -37.00 -2.54 -17.10
N ALA A 682 -37.41 -3.75 -17.47
CA ALA A 682 -36.89 -4.45 -18.64
C ALA A 682 -37.09 -3.62 -19.92
N LEU A 683 -36.11 -3.66 -20.83
CA LEU A 683 -36.18 -2.95 -22.10
C LEU A 683 -37.36 -3.50 -22.92
N SER A 684 -38.32 -2.63 -23.26
CA SER A 684 -39.44 -2.97 -24.14
C SER A 684 -39.33 -2.19 -25.44
N ARG A 685 -38.91 -2.84 -26.53
CA ARG A 685 -38.89 -2.24 -27.88
C ARG A 685 -40.27 -1.87 -28.42
N LYS A 686 -41.36 -2.24 -27.73
CA LYS A 686 -42.75 -1.93 -28.13
C LYS A 686 -43.26 -0.57 -27.65
N ALA A 687 -42.47 0.21 -26.93
CA ALA A 687 -42.89 1.49 -26.37
C ALA A 687 -41.91 2.62 -26.73
N MET A 688 -41.75 2.90 -28.02
CA MET A 688 -41.45 4.27 -28.47
C MET A 688 -42.48 4.64 -29.55
N PRO A 689 -43.01 5.87 -29.52
CA PRO A 689 -44.00 6.36 -30.48
C PRO A 689 -43.45 6.42 -31.92
#